data_AF-A0A1R1CQH2-F1
#
_entry.id   AF-A0A1R1CQH2-F1
#
_cell.length_a   1.000
_cell.length_b   1.000
_cell.length_c   1.000
_cell.angle_alpha   90.00
_cell.angle_beta   90.00
_cell.angle_gamma   90.00
#
_symmetry.space_group_name_H-M   'P 1'
#
loop_
_entity.id
_entity.type
_entity.pdbx_description
1 polymer ?
#
loop_
_entity_poly.entity_id
_entity_poly.type
_entity_poly.pdbx_seq_one_letter_code
_entity_poly.pdbx_strand_id
1 'polypeptide(L)'
;MTSYMQQPQSIGYWLGDRDEDIVQTIAQHYVGNNPAIPFQFRAFHRGGALQTEDGLYDLNFAARFPDAPRGSMAYAACLVWSDSERSIDLRLACYGPVELYMNDAIAYRSNTVDEVKRNHTVSVPAVFQAGWNTLFVKVRNTAAGFGCKLGAEEAKVRILHVQMPFHERNGEAGWLFSAPVQKDRFSECAPDLFGSEDVAGLDWSPKAAWPSDAPVSPFERLFGVASGKKGYAWSRLLVKTTREANVGFRGLSSGPFSLWIDGRRIVGAEQSGNFSVSVTLRSGSYDVLVESTSGEDNWNWVCEAAGEGGVEWEAPVSVKGSDDVWFYLGPFASDTVYEPSELQRLNTIFPSAGESLYWRLDRPDTWIRPYYENAYLSNKWTTSGATNFARWDYPLGVTMYGLLQAGRLLGRQDLIDYVLSHIKICTDYYEYALWDCERYGFPSVNQQLVLMKMLDNCGSFGSALLEASTELEDEGFNRVANRISSFIRDTLERREDGAFYRICAGEYAENTMWADDLYMSTPFMRRYALRYGDDSFLRDAARQFLLYKEYLFMPEERIMSHVYDFKYGTATGVPWGRGNGWVVFSLSELLEALPQNDPDRPALLAFYNELCSGYLALQGEDGRWHQVINDPTSYEESSCTAMFVYAFSRGVAFGWLEHSDKYAEAALRGWHGLTNEAVDRHGNVYGVCSGSRYSFTTEYYKEELRTVTNDNHGIGIVMLAGVEVSRMRIALSGIVPTIEGSLA
;
A
#
# COMPACT_ATOMS: atom_id res chain seq x y z
N MET A 1 21.18 18.09 23.76
CA MET A 1 19.76 18.39 23.97
C MET A 1 19.16 19.01 22.71
N THR A 2 18.65 18.16 21.83
CA THR A 2 17.89 18.56 20.65
C THR A 2 16.44 18.80 21.08
N SER A 3 16.05 20.06 21.23
CA SER A 3 14.63 20.40 21.44
C SER A 3 13.98 20.64 20.08
N TYR A 4 12.94 19.86 19.76
CA TYR A 4 12.24 19.98 18.46
C TYR A 4 11.25 21.14 18.44
N MET A 5 10.89 21.67 19.61
CA MET A 5 9.87 22.69 19.75
C MET A 5 10.07 23.53 21.03
N GLN A 6 9.48 24.71 21.08
CA GLN A 6 9.46 25.53 22.29
C GLN A 6 8.45 24.99 23.31
N GLN A 7 8.71 25.21 24.61
CA GLN A 7 7.87 24.68 25.70
C GLN A 7 6.35 24.94 25.54
N PRO A 8 5.84 26.12 25.09
CA PRO A 8 4.41 26.33 24.90
C PRO A 8 3.79 25.59 23.70
N GLN A 9 4.61 24.99 22.84
CA GLN A 9 4.18 24.14 21.73
C GLN A 9 4.00 22.69 22.18
N SER A 10 4.71 22.26 23.22
CA SER A 10 4.69 20.90 23.75
C SER A 10 3.31 20.48 24.27
N ILE A 11 2.94 19.22 24.01
CA ILE A 11 1.70 18.67 24.56
C ILE A 11 1.78 18.49 26.08
N GLY A 12 2.95 18.12 26.61
CA GLY A 12 3.19 17.97 28.05
C GLY A 12 2.99 19.28 28.82
N TYR A 13 3.29 20.43 28.22
CA TYR A 13 2.99 21.74 28.82
C TYR A 13 1.48 21.95 29.06
N TRP A 14 0.62 21.47 28.17
CA TRP A 14 -0.84 21.68 28.24
C TRP A 14 -1.57 20.56 28.99
N LEU A 15 -1.10 19.32 28.84
CA LEU A 15 -1.79 18.13 29.36
C LEU A 15 -1.14 17.55 30.61
N GLY A 16 0.13 17.87 30.90
CA GLY A 16 0.89 17.29 32.01
C GLY A 16 0.97 15.77 31.87
N ASP A 17 0.61 15.05 32.94
CA ASP A 17 0.68 13.59 33.04
C ASP A 17 -0.63 12.90 32.61
N ARG A 18 -1.47 13.58 31.82
CA ARG A 18 -2.72 13.01 31.30
C ARG A 18 -2.42 12.15 30.08
N ASP A 19 -1.82 11.00 30.33
CA ASP A 19 -1.31 10.06 29.32
C ASP A 19 -2.38 9.68 28.29
N GLU A 20 -3.61 9.41 28.74
CA GLU A 20 -4.76 9.09 27.87
C GLU A 20 -5.15 10.26 26.95
N ASP A 21 -5.21 11.49 27.47
CA ASP A 21 -5.51 12.69 26.66
C ASP A 21 -4.42 12.95 25.60
N ILE A 22 -3.16 12.66 25.93
CA ILE A 22 -2.01 12.76 25.02
C ILE A 22 -2.12 11.72 23.90
N VAL A 23 -2.33 10.45 24.25
CA VAL A 23 -2.52 9.36 23.28
C VAL A 23 -3.72 9.66 22.36
N GLN A 24 -4.83 10.14 22.92
CA GLN A 24 -6.00 10.53 22.14
C GLN A 24 -5.66 11.61 21.11
N THR A 25 -4.89 12.63 21.51
CA THR A 25 -4.50 13.74 20.63
C THR A 25 -3.65 13.25 19.45
N ILE A 26 -2.68 12.37 19.69
CA ILE A 26 -1.84 11.76 18.65
C ILE A 26 -2.69 10.90 17.69
N ALA A 27 -3.56 10.05 18.24
CA ALA A 27 -4.42 9.17 17.44
C ALA A 27 -5.38 9.95 16.55
N GLN A 28 -6.05 10.97 17.10
CA GLN A 28 -6.96 11.85 16.35
C GLN A 28 -6.22 12.65 15.29
N HIS A 29 -5.01 13.14 15.59
CA HIS A 29 -4.17 13.82 14.62
C HIS A 29 -3.82 12.92 13.44
N TYR A 30 -3.43 11.67 13.70
CA TYR A 30 -3.13 10.70 12.66
C TYR A 30 -4.34 10.42 11.77
N VAL A 31 -5.51 10.08 12.36
CA VAL A 31 -6.73 9.78 11.59
C VAL A 31 -7.21 11.00 10.81
N GLY A 32 -7.11 12.20 11.40
CA GLY A 32 -7.48 13.45 10.73
C GLY A 32 -6.62 13.76 9.50
N ASN A 33 -5.32 13.43 9.54
CA ASN A 33 -4.40 13.60 8.42
C ASN A 33 -4.41 12.43 7.42
N ASN A 34 -5.04 11.31 7.78
CA ASN A 34 -5.15 10.12 6.95
C ASN A 34 -6.62 9.71 6.82
N PRO A 35 -7.47 10.53 6.19
CA PRO A 35 -8.89 10.20 6.04
C PRO A 35 -9.09 8.88 5.28
N ALA A 36 -10.19 8.19 5.60
CA ALA A 36 -10.59 6.91 5.01
C ALA A 36 -11.07 7.05 3.54
N ILE A 37 -10.19 7.52 2.66
CA ILE A 37 -10.47 7.70 1.23
C ILE A 37 -10.22 6.36 0.52
N PRO A 38 -11.22 5.80 -0.20
CA PRO A 38 -11.07 4.54 -0.91
C PRO A 38 -10.13 4.67 -2.10
N PHE A 39 -9.76 3.53 -2.72
CA PHE A 39 -9.06 3.54 -3.99
C PHE A 39 -9.86 4.29 -5.05
N GLN A 40 -9.15 5.07 -5.87
CA GLN A 40 -9.75 5.74 -7.00
C GLN A 40 -9.68 4.81 -8.21
N PHE A 41 -10.81 4.65 -8.89
CA PHE A 41 -10.88 3.86 -10.11
C PHE A 41 -10.62 4.75 -11.32
N ARG A 42 -9.90 4.22 -12.31
CA ARG A 42 -9.65 4.88 -13.59
C ARG A 42 -9.97 3.97 -14.76
N ALA A 43 -10.34 4.59 -15.87
CA ALA A 43 -10.29 3.95 -17.18
C ALA A 43 -8.84 3.58 -17.49
N PHE A 44 -8.60 2.29 -17.70
CA PHE A 44 -7.29 1.73 -17.95
C PHE A 44 -7.29 0.94 -19.26
N HIS A 45 -6.43 1.36 -20.18
CA HIS A 45 -6.29 0.71 -21.49
C HIS A 45 -5.26 -0.41 -21.42
N ARG A 46 -5.71 -1.65 -21.62
CA ARG A 46 -4.83 -2.82 -21.62
C ARG A 46 -3.81 -2.78 -22.76
N GLY A 47 -4.20 -2.23 -23.91
CA GLY A 47 -3.35 -1.99 -25.06
C GLY A 47 -2.39 -0.82 -24.89
N GLY A 48 -2.40 -0.16 -23.72
CA GLY A 48 -1.44 0.87 -23.33
C GLY A 48 -0.04 0.33 -23.06
N ALA A 49 0.78 1.10 -22.33
CA ALA A 49 2.06 0.62 -21.82
C ALA A 49 1.82 -0.06 -20.48
N LEU A 50 2.06 -1.37 -20.46
CA LEU A 50 2.00 -2.16 -19.24
C LEU A 50 3.32 -2.06 -18.48
N GLN A 51 3.28 -2.42 -17.19
CA GLN A 51 4.47 -2.44 -16.36
C GLN A 51 5.13 -3.82 -16.40
N THR A 52 6.45 -3.87 -16.22
CA THR A 52 7.18 -5.11 -15.94
C THR A 52 7.00 -5.54 -14.48
N GLU A 53 7.47 -6.73 -14.11
CA GLU A 53 7.50 -7.19 -12.70
C GLU A 53 8.27 -6.25 -11.76
N ASP A 54 9.25 -5.51 -12.29
CA ASP A 54 10.00 -4.47 -11.55
C ASP A 54 9.26 -3.12 -11.46
N GLY A 55 8.05 -3.02 -12.01
CA GLY A 55 7.23 -1.81 -12.02
C GLY A 55 7.61 -0.75 -13.07
N LEU A 56 8.41 -1.09 -14.08
CA LEU A 56 8.78 -0.18 -15.17
C LEU A 56 7.76 -0.26 -16.31
N TYR A 57 7.24 0.87 -16.79
CA TYR A 57 6.41 0.91 -17.99
C TYR A 57 7.22 0.52 -19.23
N ASP A 58 6.75 -0.50 -19.97
CA ASP A 58 7.42 -1.01 -21.17
C ASP A 58 6.94 -0.25 -22.42
N LEU A 59 7.73 0.75 -22.81
CA LEU A 59 7.53 1.58 -24.01
C LEU A 59 8.23 0.92 -25.21
N ASN A 60 7.90 -0.35 -25.49
CA ASN A 60 8.50 -1.13 -26.57
C ASN A 60 7.82 -0.83 -27.92
N PHE A 61 8.32 0.20 -28.61
CA PHE A 61 7.80 0.58 -29.93
C PHE A 61 8.16 -0.43 -31.02
N ALA A 62 9.23 -1.20 -30.89
CA ALA A 62 9.57 -2.27 -31.84
C ALA A 62 8.49 -3.37 -31.84
N ALA A 63 8.03 -3.78 -30.66
CA ALA A 63 6.97 -4.78 -30.54
C ALA A 63 5.63 -4.25 -31.04
N ARG A 64 5.35 -2.96 -30.79
CA ARG A 64 4.09 -2.31 -31.17
C ARG A 64 4.02 -2.00 -32.68
N PHE A 65 5.16 -1.64 -33.28
CA PHE A 65 5.27 -1.24 -34.68
C PHE A 65 6.40 -2.00 -35.37
N PRO A 66 6.25 -3.32 -35.62
CA PRO A 66 7.31 -4.15 -36.18
C PRO A 66 7.75 -3.69 -37.59
N ASP A 67 6.82 -3.10 -38.34
CA ASP A 67 7.05 -2.61 -39.71
C ASP A 67 7.49 -1.13 -39.76
N ALA A 68 7.81 -0.53 -38.60
CA ALA A 68 8.30 0.85 -38.56
C ALA A 68 9.57 1.00 -39.42
N PRO A 69 9.64 1.98 -40.34
CA PRO A 69 10.85 2.19 -41.15
C PRO A 69 12.04 2.59 -40.29
N ARG A 70 13.25 2.16 -40.66
CA ARG A 70 14.48 2.58 -39.96
C ARG A 70 14.64 4.09 -40.00
N GLY A 71 15.08 4.67 -38.88
CA GLY A 71 15.25 6.11 -38.71
C GLY A 71 13.98 6.85 -38.33
N SER A 72 12.80 6.21 -38.40
CA SER A 72 11.55 6.78 -37.91
C SER A 72 11.61 7.07 -36.41
N MET A 73 10.71 7.94 -35.97
CA MET A 73 10.60 8.38 -34.59
C MET A 73 9.22 8.06 -34.06
N ALA A 74 9.12 7.87 -32.76
CA ALA A 74 7.84 7.86 -32.07
C ALA A 74 8.00 8.54 -30.71
N TYR A 75 6.86 8.89 -30.13
CA TYR A 75 6.75 9.65 -28.91
C TYR A 75 5.82 8.94 -27.93
N ALA A 76 6.15 8.98 -26.64
CA ALA A 76 5.29 8.60 -25.54
C ALA A 76 5.12 9.77 -24.57
N ALA A 77 3.94 9.94 -23.97
CA ALA A 77 3.64 11.05 -23.08
C ALA A 77 2.74 10.63 -21.92
N CYS A 78 2.95 11.22 -20.75
CA CYS A 78 2.08 11.09 -19.59
C CYS A 78 2.20 12.29 -18.64
N LEU A 79 1.27 12.36 -17.69
CA LEU A 79 1.23 13.31 -16.59
C LEU A 79 1.46 12.59 -15.26
N VAL A 80 2.12 13.27 -14.33
CA VAL A 80 2.38 12.79 -12.96
C VAL A 80 2.03 13.88 -11.97
N TRP A 81 1.23 13.56 -10.95
CA TRP A 81 0.90 14.49 -9.87
C TRP A 81 1.92 14.41 -8.73
N SER A 82 2.25 15.54 -8.13
CA SER A 82 2.99 15.61 -6.87
C SER A 82 2.33 16.56 -5.88
N ASP A 83 2.11 16.13 -4.64
CA ASP A 83 1.54 17.02 -3.60
C ASP A 83 2.52 18.10 -3.14
N SER A 84 3.81 17.88 -3.35
CA SER A 84 4.88 18.82 -3.00
C SER A 84 6.05 18.69 -3.96
N GLU A 85 6.98 19.64 -3.93
CA GLU A 85 8.28 19.40 -4.55
C GLU A 85 8.97 18.19 -3.90
N ARG A 86 9.49 17.26 -4.71
CA ARG A 86 10.25 16.09 -4.24
C ARG A 86 11.08 15.45 -5.34
N SER A 87 12.15 14.78 -4.94
CA SER A 87 13.00 13.99 -5.85
C SER A 87 12.69 12.51 -5.72
N ILE A 88 12.49 11.83 -6.85
CA ILE A 88 12.59 10.37 -6.95
C ILE A 88 13.55 10.01 -8.07
N ASP A 89 14.23 8.89 -7.93
CA ASP A 89 15.06 8.37 -9.00
C ASP A 89 14.20 7.54 -9.95
N LEU A 90 14.29 7.82 -11.24
CA LEU A 90 13.67 7.01 -12.29
C LEU A 90 14.69 5.99 -12.79
N ARG A 91 14.24 4.75 -13.00
CA ARG A 91 15.01 3.70 -13.67
C ARG A 91 14.63 3.68 -15.14
N LEU A 92 15.63 3.85 -16.02
CA LEU A 92 15.48 3.80 -17.46
C LEU A 92 16.33 2.68 -18.06
N ALA A 93 15.76 1.86 -18.94
CA ALA A 93 16.48 0.90 -19.76
C ALA A 93 16.16 1.13 -21.24
N CYS A 94 17.15 1.40 -22.07
CA CYS A 94 16.95 1.76 -23.47
C CYS A 94 16.90 0.51 -24.37
N TYR A 95 15.96 0.47 -25.33
CA TYR A 95 16.03 -0.46 -26.46
C TYR A 95 16.78 0.15 -27.65
N GLY A 96 16.85 1.47 -27.72
CA GLY A 96 17.55 2.24 -28.76
C GLY A 96 17.70 3.70 -28.30
N PRO A 97 17.94 4.66 -29.21
CA PRO A 97 18.10 6.06 -28.83
C PRO A 97 16.84 6.63 -28.17
N VAL A 98 17.03 7.30 -27.02
CA VAL A 98 15.98 7.87 -26.16
C VAL A 98 16.36 9.29 -25.75
N GLU A 99 15.41 10.21 -25.84
CA GLU A 99 15.43 11.51 -25.16
C GLU A 99 14.22 11.57 -24.20
N LEU A 100 14.47 11.82 -22.92
CA LEU A 100 13.44 12.00 -21.89
C LEU A 100 13.38 13.47 -21.51
N TYR A 101 12.18 14.05 -21.61
CA TYR A 101 11.85 15.39 -21.18
C TYR A 101 10.97 15.33 -19.95
N MET A 102 11.25 16.21 -18.99
CA MET A 102 10.45 16.43 -17.79
C MET A 102 10.18 17.93 -17.67
N ASN A 103 8.90 18.33 -17.59
CA ASN A 103 8.50 19.74 -17.52
C ASN A 103 9.19 20.60 -18.60
N ASP A 104 9.14 20.11 -19.85
CA ASP A 104 9.74 20.71 -21.05
C ASP A 104 11.28 20.84 -21.07
N ALA A 105 11.97 20.36 -20.03
CA ALA A 105 13.42 20.30 -19.97
C ALA A 105 13.93 18.88 -20.28
N ILE A 106 15.08 18.77 -20.96
CA ILE A 106 15.73 17.47 -21.18
C ILE A 106 16.25 16.98 -19.82
N ALA A 107 15.65 15.90 -19.33
CA ALA A 107 16.10 15.20 -18.12
C ALA A 107 17.20 14.18 -18.44
N TYR A 108 17.13 13.54 -19.62
CA TYR A 108 18.11 12.53 -20.02
C TYR A 108 18.18 12.35 -21.53
N ARG A 109 19.38 11.99 -22.02
CA ARG A 109 19.64 11.56 -23.40
C ARG A 109 20.55 10.32 -23.37
N SER A 110 20.15 9.27 -24.08
CA SER A 110 20.94 8.05 -24.17
C SER A 110 22.30 8.29 -24.83
N ASN A 111 23.30 7.54 -24.39
CA ASN A 111 24.58 7.42 -25.07
C ASN A 111 24.74 6.04 -25.73
N THR A 112 25.85 5.81 -26.43
CA THR A 112 26.09 4.58 -27.18
C THR A 112 26.10 3.30 -26.32
N VAL A 113 26.48 3.39 -25.04
CA VAL A 113 26.46 2.25 -24.12
C VAL A 113 25.01 1.87 -23.80
N ASP A 114 24.19 2.86 -23.47
CA ASP A 114 22.78 2.69 -23.12
C ASP A 114 21.99 2.07 -24.29
N GLU A 115 22.32 2.48 -25.51
CA GLU A 115 21.64 2.04 -26.72
C GLU A 115 22.00 0.62 -27.16
N VAL A 116 23.24 0.17 -26.89
CA VAL A 116 23.76 -1.11 -27.43
C VAL A 116 23.78 -2.21 -26.37
N LYS A 117 24.07 -1.89 -25.10
CA LYS A 117 24.16 -2.88 -24.04
C LYS A 117 22.78 -3.25 -23.54
N ARG A 118 22.28 -4.39 -24.01
CA ARG A 118 21.00 -4.96 -23.54
C ARG A 118 21.01 -5.08 -22.02
N ASN A 119 19.89 -4.68 -21.40
CA ASN A 119 19.66 -4.68 -19.96
C ASN A 119 20.54 -3.69 -19.17
N HIS A 120 21.23 -2.75 -19.82
CA HIS A 120 21.81 -1.63 -19.07
C HIS A 120 20.68 -0.73 -18.55
N THR A 121 20.70 -0.48 -17.25
CA THR A 121 19.82 0.48 -16.59
C THR A 121 20.60 1.73 -16.20
N VAL A 122 19.92 2.87 -16.27
CA VAL A 122 20.41 4.17 -15.82
C VAL A 122 19.44 4.74 -14.80
N SER A 123 19.97 5.33 -13.73
CA SER A 123 19.21 6.09 -12.76
C SER A 123 19.18 7.56 -13.19
N VAL A 124 17.97 8.11 -13.36
CA VAL A 124 17.74 9.49 -13.77
C VAL A 124 17.06 10.21 -12.60
N PRO A 125 17.76 11.13 -11.89
CA PRO A 125 17.13 11.93 -10.84
C PRO A 125 16.00 12.78 -11.43
N ALA A 126 14.80 12.66 -10.87
CA ALA A 126 13.62 13.40 -11.31
C ALA A 126 13.06 14.23 -10.16
N VAL A 127 13.11 15.56 -10.31
CA VAL A 127 12.57 16.52 -9.36
C VAL A 127 11.18 16.93 -9.81
N PHE A 128 10.16 16.37 -9.16
CA PHE A 128 8.77 16.70 -9.40
C PHE A 128 8.41 17.97 -8.65
N GLN A 129 7.76 18.90 -9.33
CA GLN A 129 7.19 20.12 -8.76
C GLN A 129 5.81 19.82 -8.16
N ALA A 130 5.37 20.62 -7.19
CA ALA A 130 4.00 20.52 -6.69
C ALA A 130 3.00 20.76 -7.84
N GLY A 131 2.00 19.88 -7.94
CA GLY A 131 1.02 19.86 -9.04
C GLY A 131 1.35 18.85 -10.14
N TRP A 132 0.86 19.13 -11.34
CA TRP A 132 1.07 18.28 -12.51
C TRP A 132 2.45 18.48 -13.12
N ASN A 133 3.11 17.37 -13.42
CA ASN A 133 4.39 17.31 -14.11
C ASN A 133 4.21 16.54 -15.42
N THR A 134 4.93 16.96 -16.46
CA THR A 134 4.92 16.30 -17.77
C THR A 134 6.10 15.36 -17.91
N LEU A 135 5.87 14.15 -18.43
CA LEU A 135 6.93 13.28 -18.91
C LEU A 135 6.70 13.00 -20.39
N PHE A 136 7.71 13.31 -21.20
CA PHE A 136 7.67 13.12 -22.64
C PHE A 136 8.92 12.36 -23.11
N VAL A 137 8.70 11.23 -23.76
CA VAL A 137 9.76 10.34 -24.25
C VAL A 137 9.76 10.38 -25.76
N LYS A 138 10.95 10.62 -26.33
CA LYS A 138 11.20 10.58 -27.76
C LYS A 138 12.15 9.43 -28.06
N VAL A 139 11.76 8.58 -29.00
CA VAL A 139 12.55 7.40 -29.37
C VAL A 139 12.79 7.34 -30.87
N ARG A 140 13.92 6.75 -31.26
CA ARG A 140 14.28 6.53 -32.68
C ARG A 140 14.42 5.05 -32.99
N ASN A 141 13.84 4.62 -34.09
CA ASN A 141 13.97 3.25 -34.58
C ASN A 141 15.36 3.04 -35.22
N THR A 142 16.17 2.19 -34.60
CA THR A 142 17.51 1.83 -35.07
C THR A 142 17.71 0.32 -35.07
N ALA A 143 18.79 -0.15 -35.73
CA ALA A 143 19.13 -1.57 -35.73
C ALA A 143 19.26 -2.19 -34.33
N ALA A 144 19.65 -1.39 -33.32
CA ALA A 144 19.75 -1.84 -31.93
C ALA A 144 18.37 -2.08 -31.29
N GLY A 145 17.39 -1.22 -31.61
CA GLY A 145 15.99 -1.34 -31.18
C GLY A 145 15.23 -0.02 -31.25
N PHE A 146 14.02 -0.01 -30.65
CA PHE A 146 13.07 1.09 -30.73
C PHE A 146 12.20 1.13 -29.47
N GLY A 147 12.47 2.08 -28.56
CA GLY A 147 11.73 2.23 -27.31
C GLY A 147 12.61 2.24 -26.05
N CYS A 148 11.98 2.15 -24.89
CA CYS A 148 12.63 1.98 -23.59
C CYS A 148 11.69 1.35 -22.55
N LYS A 149 12.22 1.04 -21.35
CA LYS A 149 11.47 0.83 -20.13
C LYS A 149 11.73 1.97 -19.15
N LEU A 150 10.70 2.52 -18.52
CA LEU A 150 10.82 3.66 -17.61
C LEU A 150 9.87 3.51 -16.41
N GLY A 151 10.36 3.76 -15.20
CA GLY A 151 9.54 3.79 -13.98
C GLY A 151 10.33 4.31 -12.79
N ALA A 152 9.75 4.28 -11.59
CA ALA A 152 10.47 4.61 -10.37
C ALA A 152 11.49 3.53 -9.99
N GLU A 153 12.64 3.95 -9.46
CA GLU A 153 13.57 3.07 -8.75
C GLU A 153 12.87 2.51 -7.49
N GLU A 154 12.97 1.22 -7.22
CA GLU A 154 12.23 0.55 -6.13
C GLU A 154 10.69 0.75 -6.23
N ALA A 155 10.09 0.54 -7.41
CA ALA A 155 8.67 0.81 -7.71
C ALA A 155 7.65 0.23 -6.71
N LYS A 156 8.02 -0.83 -6.00
CA LYS A 156 7.23 -1.46 -4.93
C LYS A 156 6.97 -0.54 -3.72
N VAL A 157 7.91 0.36 -3.43
CA VAL A 157 7.84 1.32 -2.31
C VAL A 157 7.70 2.76 -2.81
N ARG A 158 8.24 3.07 -3.99
CA ARG A 158 8.06 4.35 -4.69
C ARG A 158 7.06 4.18 -5.81
N ILE A 159 5.78 4.24 -5.43
CA ILE A 159 4.69 4.10 -6.38
C ILE A 159 4.71 5.30 -7.33
N LEU A 160 4.82 5.03 -8.63
CA LEU A 160 4.72 6.03 -9.70
C LEU A 160 3.56 5.62 -10.61
N HIS A 161 2.39 6.17 -10.33
CA HIS A 161 1.24 6.06 -11.23
C HIS A 161 1.24 7.26 -12.19
N VAL A 162 0.83 7.02 -13.43
CA VAL A 162 0.81 8.06 -14.46
C VAL A 162 -0.57 8.15 -15.11
N GLN A 163 -0.90 9.33 -15.64
CA GLN A 163 -2.13 9.60 -16.35
C GLN A 163 -1.86 10.00 -17.79
N MET A 164 -2.81 9.72 -18.68
CA MET A 164 -2.70 10.16 -20.05
C MET A 164 -2.80 11.70 -20.13
N PRO A 165 -2.04 12.33 -21.04
CA PRO A 165 -2.09 13.78 -21.25
C PRO A 165 -3.28 14.15 -22.14
N PHE A 166 -3.48 15.47 -22.31
CA PHE A 166 -4.54 16.11 -23.10
C PHE A 166 -5.94 16.08 -22.47
N HIS A 167 -6.75 17.07 -22.84
CA HIS A 167 -8.12 17.26 -22.33
C HIS A 167 -9.01 16.04 -22.58
N GLU A 168 -8.91 15.42 -23.75
CA GLU A 168 -9.74 14.31 -24.21
C GLU A 168 -9.46 13.02 -23.43
N ARG A 169 -8.30 12.92 -22.75
CA ARG A 169 -7.90 11.77 -21.95
C ARG A 169 -7.88 12.05 -20.45
N ASN A 170 -8.42 13.20 -20.04
CA ASN A 170 -8.32 13.66 -18.67
C ASN A 170 -8.85 12.60 -17.69
N GLY A 171 -7.95 12.08 -16.86
CA GLY A 171 -8.26 11.09 -15.86
C GLY A 171 -8.05 9.62 -16.28
N GLU A 172 -7.73 9.34 -17.54
CA GLU A 172 -7.36 7.99 -17.97
C GLU A 172 -5.97 7.61 -17.44
N ALA A 173 -5.80 6.34 -17.05
CA ALA A 173 -4.53 5.86 -16.52
C ALA A 173 -3.59 5.38 -17.64
N GLY A 174 -2.29 5.66 -17.49
CA GLY A 174 -1.24 5.13 -18.35
C GLY A 174 -0.61 6.16 -19.29
N TRP A 175 0.07 5.66 -20.32
CA TRP A 175 0.82 6.45 -21.28
C TRP A 175 0.08 6.51 -22.63
N LEU A 176 0.24 7.62 -23.33
CA LEU A 176 -0.18 7.78 -24.72
C LEU A 176 1.04 7.69 -25.64
N PHE A 177 0.92 7.02 -26.79
CA PHE A 177 2.01 6.86 -27.77
C PHE A 177 1.56 7.25 -29.16
N SER A 178 2.46 7.82 -29.94
CA SER A 178 2.22 8.13 -31.35
C SER A 178 2.63 6.96 -32.26
N ALA A 179 1.95 6.85 -33.39
CA ALA A 179 2.42 6.06 -34.52
C ALA A 179 3.78 6.60 -35.04
N PRO A 180 4.64 5.74 -35.65
CA PRO A 180 5.94 6.18 -36.14
C PRO A 180 5.86 7.26 -37.23
N VAL A 181 6.66 8.32 -37.09
CA VAL A 181 6.78 9.42 -38.04
C VAL A 181 8.19 9.50 -38.64
N GLN A 182 8.29 9.97 -39.89
CA GLN A 182 9.59 10.05 -40.61
C GLN A 182 10.43 11.27 -40.23
N LYS A 183 9.79 12.35 -39.76
CA LYS A 183 10.46 13.59 -39.38
C LYS A 183 10.19 13.86 -37.92
N ASP A 184 11.21 14.36 -37.25
CA ASP A 184 11.08 14.88 -35.90
C ASP A 184 10.08 16.04 -35.90
N ARG A 185 9.02 15.92 -35.08
CA ARG A 185 7.96 16.92 -34.94
C ARG A 185 8.22 17.85 -33.75
N PHE A 186 9.12 17.45 -32.87
CA PHE A 186 9.40 18.08 -31.58
C PHE A 186 10.91 18.28 -31.41
N SER A 187 11.53 18.88 -32.44
CA SER A 187 12.97 19.17 -32.43
C SER A 187 13.34 20.36 -31.53
N GLU A 188 12.40 21.27 -31.29
CA GLU A 188 12.61 22.50 -30.50
C GLU A 188 11.99 22.40 -29.10
N CYS A 189 10.76 21.87 -28.99
CA CYS A 189 10.05 21.72 -27.72
C CYS A 189 9.12 20.48 -27.72
N ALA A 190 8.75 20.01 -26.53
CA ALA A 190 7.71 19.01 -26.34
C ALA A 190 6.32 19.54 -26.75
N PRO A 191 5.34 18.67 -27.05
CA PRO A 191 3.95 19.10 -27.25
C PRO A 191 3.35 19.67 -25.96
N ASP A 192 2.35 20.55 -26.11
CA ASP A 192 1.52 21.01 -24.99
C ASP A 192 0.64 19.86 -24.47
N LEU A 193 1.14 19.13 -23.47
CA LEU A 193 0.48 17.97 -22.87
C LEU A 193 -0.76 18.33 -22.03
N PHE A 194 -1.02 19.62 -21.80
CA PHE A 194 -2.25 20.08 -21.17
C PHE A 194 -3.28 20.58 -22.19
N GLY A 195 -2.93 20.58 -23.48
CA GLY A 195 -3.81 21.01 -24.56
C GLY A 195 -4.73 19.92 -25.10
N SER A 196 -5.05 20.01 -26.40
CA SER A 196 -5.84 19.01 -27.13
C SER A 196 -4.96 17.92 -27.73
N GLU A 197 -5.49 16.69 -27.77
CA GLU A 197 -4.87 15.53 -28.41
C GLU A 197 -4.73 15.68 -29.93
N ASP A 198 -5.49 16.59 -30.57
CA ASP A 198 -5.44 16.87 -32.02
C ASP A 198 -4.14 17.62 -32.43
N VAL A 199 -3.03 16.91 -32.29
CA VAL A 199 -1.71 17.36 -32.70
C VAL A 199 -1.49 16.95 -34.14
N ALA A 200 -1.50 17.94 -35.03
CA ALA A 200 -1.49 17.73 -36.47
C ALA A 200 -0.43 16.71 -36.96
N GLY A 201 -0.91 15.64 -37.60
CA GLY A 201 -0.07 14.60 -38.21
C GLY A 201 0.54 13.59 -37.23
N LEU A 202 0.00 13.49 -36.01
CA LEU A 202 0.22 12.39 -35.10
C LEU A 202 -1.04 11.56 -34.98
N ASP A 203 -0.87 10.24 -34.92
CA ASP A 203 -1.94 9.31 -34.60
C ASP A 203 -1.64 8.67 -33.25
N TRP A 204 -2.44 8.97 -32.25
CA TRP A 204 -2.22 8.52 -30.89
C TRP A 204 -2.89 7.17 -30.63
N SER A 205 -2.28 6.41 -29.72
CA SER A 205 -2.77 5.15 -29.19
C SER A 205 -2.52 5.10 -27.68
N PRO A 206 -3.38 4.45 -26.89
CA PRO A 206 -4.58 3.69 -27.30
C PRO A 206 -5.73 4.58 -27.83
N LYS A 207 -6.67 4.00 -28.57
CA LYS A 207 -7.82 4.73 -29.15
C LYS A 207 -8.87 5.03 -28.08
N ALA A 208 -9.35 6.27 -28.03
CA ALA A 208 -10.37 6.70 -27.05
C ALA A 208 -11.74 6.07 -27.29
N ALA A 209 -12.10 5.92 -28.57
CA ALA A 209 -13.45 5.57 -29.00
C ALA A 209 -13.44 4.45 -30.04
N TRP A 210 -14.56 3.75 -30.12
CA TRP A 210 -14.81 2.76 -31.16
C TRP A 210 -14.80 3.41 -32.54
N PRO A 211 -14.40 2.67 -33.59
CA PRO A 211 -14.55 3.16 -34.96
C PRO A 211 -16.04 3.29 -35.32
N SER A 212 -16.35 4.13 -36.30
CA SER A 212 -17.74 4.47 -36.67
C SER A 212 -18.57 3.28 -37.21
N ASP A 213 -17.91 2.21 -37.63
CA ASP A 213 -18.50 0.97 -38.13
C ASP A 213 -18.65 -0.11 -37.06
N ALA A 214 -18.30 0.18 -35.79
CA ALA A 214 -18.48 -0.76 -34.69
C ALA A 214 -19.98 -1.07 -34.44
N PRO A 215 -20.30 -2.28 -33.91
CA PRO A 215 -21.66 -2.63 -33.52
C PRO A 215 -22.30 -1.59 -32.60
N VAL A 216 -23.62 -1.43 -32.65
CA VAL A 216 -24.36 -0.46 -31.81
C VAL A 216 -24.49 -0.94 -30.36
N SER A 217 -24.53 -2.24 -30.13
CA SER A 217 -24.67 -2.81 -28.78
C SER A 217 -23.32 -2.86 -28.03
N PRO A 218 -23.23 -2.35 -26.78
CA PRO A 218 -22.03 -2.48 -25.95
C PRO A 218 -21.59 -3.94 -25.75
N PHE A 219 -22.53 -4.87 -25.53
CA PHE A 219 -22.18 -6.28 -25.37
C PHE A 219 -21.52 -6.86 -26.61
N GLU A 220 -22.04 -6.52 -27.79
CA GLU A 220 -21.47 -6.96 -29.05
C GLU A 220 -20.11 -6.32 -29.34
N ARG A 221 -19.95 -5.02 -29.05
CA ARG A 221 -18.65 -4.34 -29.17
C ARG A 221 -17.58 -4.95 -28.26
N LEU A 222 -17.95 -5.28 -27.03
CA LEU A 222 -17.01 -5.73 -26.01
C LEU A 222 -16.68 -7.22 -26.11
N PHE A 223 -17.68 -8.05 -26.41
CA PHE A 223 -17.60 -9.51 -26.30
C PHE A 223 -17.75 -10.23 -27.64
N GLY A 224 -18.10 -9.51 -28.71
CA GLY A 224 -18.46 -10.11 -30.00
C GLY A 224 -19.77 -10.88 -29.93
N VAL A 225 -20.10 -11.59 -31.02
CA VAL A 225 -21.24 -12.51 -31.07
C VAL A 225 -20.75 -13.94 -30.96
N ALA A 226 -21.22 -14.64 -29.92
CA ALA A 226 -21.09 -16.07 -29.78
C ALA A 226 -22.40 -16.60 -29.20
N SER A 227 -23.05 -17.55 -29.88
CA SER A 227 -24.39 -18.04 -29.51
C SER A 227 -24.43 -18.59 -28.08
N GLY A 228 -25.45 -18.18 -27.31
CA GLY A 228 -25.71 -18.66 -25.95
C GLY A 228 -24.67 -18.22 -24.92
N LYS A 229 -24.01 -17.08 -25.11
CA LYS A 229 -23.12 -16.48 -24.10
C LYS A 229 -23.87 -15.49 -23.23
N LYS A 230 -23.45 -15.38 -21.98
CA LYS A 230 -24.08 -14.52 -20.97
C LYS A 230 -23.18 -13.36 -20.61
N GLY A 231 -23.77 -12.19 -20.35
CA GLY A 231 -23.07 -10.97 -19.99
C GLY A 231 -23.90 -10.16 -19.01
N TYR A 232 -23.21 -9.36 -18.21
CA TYR A 232 -23.81 -8.51 -17.19
C TYR A 232 -23.48 -7.04 -17.46
N ALA A 233 -24.44 -6.18 -17.19
CA ALA A 233 -24.29 -4.73 -17.20
C ALA A 233 -24.73 -4.16 -15.85
N TRP A 234 -23.90 -3.34 -15.22
CA TRP A 234 -24.16 -2.74 -13.91
C TRP A 234 -24.13 -1.22 -14.01
N SER A 235 -25.20 -0.57 -13.54
CA SER A 235 -25.32 0.88 -13.42
C SER A 235 -26.00 1.24 -12.11
N ARG A 236 -26.10 2.53 -11.81
CA ARG A 236 -26.91 3.06 -10.72
C ARG A 236 -27.96 4.01 -11.28
N LEU A 237 -29.17 3.90 -10.77
CA LEU A 237 -30.27 4.76 -11.13
C LEU A 237 -30.54 5.77 -10.01
N LEU A 238 -30.35 7.04 -10.32
CA LEU A 238 -30.72 8.16 -9.43
C LEU A 238 -32.15 8.59 -9.71
N VAL A 239 -33.00 8.49 -8.70
CA VAL A 239 -34.43 8.84 -8.76
C VAL A 239 -34.64 10.18 -8.07
N LYS A 240 -34.95 11.24 -8.85
CA LYS A 240 -34.98 12.64 -8.38
C LYS A 240 -36.40 13.15 -8.08
N THR A 241 -37.16 12.41 -7.29
CA THR A 241 -38.52 12.81 -6.87
C THR A 241 -38.58 13.20 -5.40
N THR A 242 -39.62 13.94 -5.00
CA THR A 242 -39.92 14.29 -3.60
C THR A 242 -40.93 13.32 -2.94
N ARG A 243 -41.48 12.39 -3.73
CA ARG A 243 -42.47 11.37 -3.31
C ARG A 243 -42.11 10.02 -3.91
N GLU A 244 -42.91 8.99 -3.66
CA GLU A 244 -42.82 7.75 -4.43
C GLU A 244 -43.17 8.04 -5.91
N ALA A 245 -42.34 7.55 -6.83
CA ALA A 245 -42.53 7.67 -8.27
C ALA A 245 -42.60 6.28 -8.90
N ASN A 246 -43.50 6.12 -9.87
CA ASN A 246 -43.50 4.96 -10.74
C ASN A 246 -42.41 5.18 -11.80
N VAL A 247 -41.38 4.33 -11.75
CA VAL A 247 -40.31 4.28 -12.73
C VAL A 247 -40.57 3.12 -13.67
N GLY A 248 -40.81 3.45 -14.94
CA GLY A 248 -40.93 2.49 -16.03
C GLY A 248 -39.55 2.16 -16.60
N PHE A 249 -39.23 0.88 -16.63
CA PHE A 249 -38.08 0.32 -17.35
C PHE A 249 -38.57 -0.32 -18.63
N ARG A 250 -37.98 0.07 -19.76
CA ARG A 250 -38.28 -0.50 -21.07
C ARG A 250 -37.01 -0.85 -21.81
N GLY A 251 -37.06 -1.86 -22.65
CA GLY A 251 -35.86 -2.31 -23.33
C GLY A 251 -36.08 -3.44 -24.31
N LEU A 252 -34.97 -3.87 -24.90
CA LEU A 252 -34.88 -4.96 -25.86
C LEU A 252 -33.72 -5.88 -25.44
N SER A 253 -33.91 -7.19 -25.60
CA SER A 253 -32.83 -8.19 -25.49
C SER A 253 -32.91 -9.20 -26.64
N SER A 254 -31.75 -9.56 -27.18
CA SER A 254 -31.57 -10.59 -28.21
C SER A 254 -31.73 -12.03 -27.74
N GLY A 255 -31.74 -12.27 -26.44
CA GLY A 255 -31.94 -13.57 -25.82
C GLY A 255 -32.51 -13.44 -24.41
N PRO A 256 -32.49 -14.51 -23.60
CA PRO A 256 -32.90 -14.48 -22.20
C PRO A 256 -32.27 -13.30 -21.45
N PHE A 257 -33.04 -12.66 -20.58
CA PHE A 257 -32.55 -11.54 -19.78
C PHE A 257 -33.20 -11.48 -18.41
N SER A 258 -32.53 -10.78 -17.49
CA SER A 258 -33.02 -10.50 -16.14
C SER A 258 -32.58 -9.12 -15.68
N LEU A 259 -33.42 -8.44 -14.91
CA LEU A 259 -33.16 -7.11 -14.33
C LEU A 259 -33.32 -7.18 -12.81
N TRP A 260 -32.34 -6.66 -12.08
CA TRP A 260 -32.36 -6.52 -10.63
C TRP A 260 -32.20 -5.06 -10.23
N ILE A 261 -32.88 -4.69 -9.13
CA ILE A 261 -32.73 -3.40 -8.45
C ILE A 261 -32.44 -3.70 -6.98
N ASP A 262 -31.30 -3.22 -6.47
CA ASP A 262 -30.77 -3.51 -5.12
C ASP A 262 -30.81 -5.02 -4.80
N GLY A 263 -30.36 -5.84 -5.75
CA GLY A 263 -30.33 -7.30 -5.66
C GLY A 263 -31.69 -8.00 -5.78
N ARG A 264 -32.81 -7.26 -5.89
CA ARG A 264 -34.15 -7.85 -6.06
C ARG A 264 -34.50 -7.97 -7.54
N ARG A 265 -34.82 -9.19 -7.98
CA ARG A 265 -35.22 -9.44 -9.38
C ARG A 265 -36.59 -8.81 -9.66
N ILE A 266 -36.62 -7.90 -10.63
CA ILE A 266 -37.83 -7.15 -11.03
C ILE A 266 -38.52 -7.81 -12.22
N VAL A 267 -37.74 -8.23 -13.22
CA VAL A 267 -38.25 -8.92 -14.41
C VAL A 267 -37.23 -9.92 -14.91
N GLY A 268 -37.72 -10.98 -15.55
CA GLY A 268 -36.91 -11.87 -16.37
C GLY A 268 -37.74 -12.48 -17.49
N ALA A 269 -37.14 -12.67 -18.65
CA ALA A 269 -37.76 -13.38 -19.77
C ALA A 269 -36.86 -14.50 -20.26
N GLU A 270 -37.48 -15.63 -20.61
CA GLU A 270 -36.78 -16.84 -21.09
C GLU A 270 -36.45 -16.77 -22.60
N GLN A 271 -36.94 -15.75 -23.32
CA GLN A 271 -36.76 -15.59 -24.76
C GLN A 271 -36.47 -14.13 -25.12
N SER A 272 -35.94 -13.90 -26.32
CA SER A 272 -35.71 -12.58 -26.89
C SER A 272 -37.00 -11.75 -26.99
N GLY A 273 -36.90 -10.43 -26.82
CA GLY A 273 -38.04 -9.55 -27.04
C GLY A 273 -37.94 -8.21 -26.33
N ASN A 274 -38.99 -7.41 -26.51
CA ASN A 274 -39.17 -6.16 -25.79
C ASN A 274 -39.71 -6.44 -24.38
N PHE A 275 -39.29 -5.63 -23.42
CA PHE A 275 -39.87 -5.64 -22.08
C PHE A 275 -40.30 -4.24 -21.65
N SER A 276 -41.29 -4.21 -20.76
CA SER A 276 -41.77 -3.00 -20.10
C SER A 276 -42.25 -3.38 -18.71
N VAL A 277 -41.62 -2.86 -17.67
CA VAL A 277 -41.98 -3.08 -16.27
C VAL A 277 -41.98 -1.76 -15.52
N SER A 278 -42.91 -1.60 -14.57
CA SER A 278 -42.98 -0.40 -13.73
C SER A 278 -42.73 -0.79 -12.29
N VAL A 279 -41.86 -0.04 -11.61
CA VAL A 279 -41.51 -0.23 -10.20
C VAL A 279 -41.74 1.08 -9.46
N THR A 280 -42.35 1.00 -8.28
CA THR A 280 -42.49 2.16 -7.40
C THR A 280 -41.21 2.33 -6.59
N LEU A 281 -40.49 3.43 -6.83
CA LEU A 281 -39.24 3.77 -6.15
C LEU A 281 -39.39 5.09 -5.39
N ARG A 282 -38.60 5.27 -4.33
CA ARG A 282 -38.50 6.52 -3.59
C ARG A 282 -37.34 7.35 -4.15
N SER A 283 -37.21 8.58 -3.66
CA SER A 283 -36.00 9.37 -3.89
C SER A 283 -34.79 8.61 -3.36
N GLY A 284 -33.74 8.49 -4.18
CA GLY A 284 -32.54 7.74 -3.81
C GLY A 284 -31.76 7.23 -5.02
N SER A 285 -30.68 6.53 -4.71
CA SER A 285 -29.83 5.84 -5.68
C SER A 285 -30.06 4.34 -5.54
N TYR A 286 -30.23 3.65 -6.66
CA TYR A 286 -30.50 2.22 -6.71
C TYR A 286 -29.49 1.52 -7.60
N ASP A 287 -28.91 0.43 -7.11
CA ASP A 287 -28.00 -0.40 -7.90
C ASP A 287 -28.80 -1.26 -8.89
N VAL A 288 -28.51 -1.11 -10.18
CA VAL A 288 -29.21 -1.79 -11.27
C VAL A 288 -28.27 -2.75 -11.96
N LEU A 289 -28.59 -4.04 -11.89
CA LEU A 289 -27.86 -5.09 -12.59
C LEU A 289 -28.75 -5.69 -13.67
N VAL A 290 -28.16 -5.91 -14.84
CA VAL A 290 -28.84 -6.55 -15.95
C VAL A 290 -28.00 -7.74 -16.41
N GLU A 291 -28.65 -8.88 -16.61
CA GLU A 291 -28.10 -10.05 -17.27
C GLU A 291 -28.73 -10.14 -18.66
N SER A 292 -27.91 -10.36 -19.69
CA SER A 292 -28.36 -10.59 -21.05
C SER A 292 -27.60 -11.78 -21.64
N THR A 293 -28.32 -12.64 -22.34
CA THR A 293 -27.76 -13.72 -23.15
C THR A 293 -27.79 -13.35 -24.63
N SER A 294 -26.71 -13.64 -25.35
CA SER A 294 -26.60 -13.42 -26.79
C SER A 294 -27.61 -14.27 -27.56
N GLY A 295 -28.10 -13.72 -28.67
CA GLY A 295 -28.83 -14.49 -29.68
C GLY A 295 -27.88 -15.31 -30.56
N GLU A 296 -28.41 -15.94 -31.61
CA GLU A 296 -27.61 -16.70 -32.58
C GLU A 296 -26.61 -15.81 -33.32
N ASP A 297 -27.06 -14.64 -33.81
CA ASP A 297 -26.29 -13.76 -34.71
C ASP A 297 -26.09 -12.33 -34.19
N ASN A 298 -26.59 -11.99 -32.99
CA ASN A 298 -26.44 -10.65 -32.43
C ASN A 298 -26.51 -10.65 -30.89
N TRP A 299 -26.03 -9.57 -30.28
CA TRP A 299 -26.12 -9.37 -28.83
C TRP A 299 -26.63 -7.97 -28.48
N ASN A 300 -27.85 -7.65 -28.89
CA ASN A 300 -28.47 -6.37 -28.61
C ASN A 300 -29.03 -6.33 -27.19
N TRP A 301 -28.74 -5.22 -26.52
CA TRP A 301 -29.32 -4.91 -25.23
C TRP A 301 -29.54 -3.41 -25.09
N VAL A 302 -30.73 -3.04 -24.65
CA VAL A 302 -31.09 -1.66 -24.29
C VAL A 302 -31.95 -1.70 -23.04
N CYS A 303 -31.67 -0.85 -22.06
CA CYS A 303 -32.53 -0.58 -20.92
C CYS A 303 -32.64 0.92 -20.71
N GLU A 304 -33.84 1.44 -20.88
CA GLU A 304 -34.18 2.83 -20.59
C GLU A 304 -35.06 2.88 -19.35
N ALA A 305 -34.83 3.86 -18.50
CA ALA A 305 -35.68 4.16 -17.35
C ALA A 305 -36.32 5.54 -17.54
N ALA A 306 -37.59 5.66 -17.17
CA ALA A 306 -38.32 6.92 -17.15
C ALA A 306 -39.27 6.94 -15.95
N GLY A 307 -39.36 8.07 -15.24
CA GLY A 307 -40.25 8.20 -14.08
C GLY A 307 -40.68 9.64 -13.83
N GLU A 308 -41.80 9.80 -13.15
CA GLU A 308 -42.30 11.11 -12.72
C GLU A 308 -41.28 11.81 -11.80
N GLY A 309 -40.86 13.02 -12.15
CA GLY A 309 -39.82 13.77 -11.42
C GLY A 309 -38.40 13.61 -11.97
N GLY A 310 -38.18 12.70 -12.91
CA GLY A 310 -36.90 12.51 -13.59
C GLY A 310 -36.03 11.41 -12.95
N VAL A 311 -35.39 10.62 -13.82
CA VAL A 311 -34.42 9.60 -13.45
C VAL A 311 -33.16 9.80 -14.29
N GLU A 312 -32.02 9.47 -13.71
CA GLU A 312 -30.71 9.61 -14.36
C GLU A 312 -29.86 8.38 -14.09
N TRP A 313 -29.13 7.92 -15.10
CA TRP A 313 -28.15 6.86 -14.95
C TRP A 313 -26.83 7.46 -14.49
N GLU A 314 -26.18 6.81 -13.54
CA GLU A 314 -24.84 7.14 -13.08
C GLU A 314 -23.98 5.88 -12.97
N ALA A 315 -22.67 6.04 -13.07
CA ALA A 315 -21.75 4.94 -12.85
C ALA A 315 -21.89 4.41 -11.40
N PRO A 316 -21.86 3.08 -11.17
CA PRO A 316 -21.95 2.53 -9.82
C PRO A 316 -20.84 3.00 -8.88
N VAL A 317 -19.67 3.31 -9.43
CA VAL A 317 -18.54 3.89 -8.72
C VAL A 317 -17.92 4.97 -9.62
N SER A 318 -17.38 6.04 -9.03
CA SER A 318 -16.69 7.07 -9.82
C SER A 318 -15.43 6.50 -10.47
N VAL A 319 -15.39 6.50 -11.80
CA VAL A 319 -14.24 6.09 -12.60
C VAL A 319 -13.68 7.33 -13.32
N LYS A 320 -12.46 7.76 -12.99
CA LYS A 320 -11.82 8.88 -13.70
C LYS A 320 -11.44 8.47 -15.12
N GLY A 321 -11.44 9.42 -16.03
CA GLY A 321 -11.20 9.17 -17.44
C GLY A 321 -12.39 8.52 -18.16
N SER A 322 -13.57 8.45 -17.55
CA SER A 322 -14.77 7.93 -18.20
C SER A 322 -16.04 8.66 -17.80
N ASP A 323 -16.92 8.85 -18.79
CA ASP A 323 -18.30 9.31 -18.61
C ASP A 323 -19.30 8.16 -18.75
N ASP A 324 -18.82 6.93 -18.92
CA ASP A 324 -19.65 5.75 -19.06
C ASP A 324 -20.42 5.49 -17.75
N VAL A 325 -21.74 5.35 -17.87
CA VAL A 325 -22.64 5.11 -16.72
C VAL A 325 -22.95 3.63 -16.49
N TRP A 326 -22.45 2.75 -17.37
CA TRP A 326 -22.61 1.29 -17.30
C TRP A 326 -21.25 0.60 -17.29
N PHE A 327 -21.12 -0.40 -16.43
CA PHE A 327 -19.99 -1.33 -16.41
C PHE A 327 -20.43 -2.66 -17.01
N TYR A 328 -19.53 -3.33 -17.72
CA TYR A 328 -19.85 -4.56 -18.44
C TYR A 328 -18.92 -5.70 -18.02
N LEU A 329 -19.48 -6.90 -17.86
CA LEU A 329 -18.76 -8.11 -17.47
C LEU A 329 -19.22 -9.31 -18.29
N GLY A 330 -18.29 -10.05 -18.89
CA GLY A 330 -18.59 -11.18 -19.77
C GLY A 330 -17.50 -11.40 -20.82
N PRO A 331 -17.71 -12.36 -21.75
CA PRO A 331 -18.84 -13.29 -21.81
C PRO A 331 -18.63 -14.55 -20.95
N PHE A 332 -19.69 -14.98 -20.25
CA PHE A 332 -19.76 -16.25 -19.52
C PHE A 332 -20.45 -17.34 -20.32
N ALA A 333 -20.28 -18.60 -19.89
CA ALA A 333 -21.13 -19.69 -20.35
C ALA A 333 -22.58 -19.48 -19.87
N SER A 334 -23.57 -19.95 -20.63
CA SER A 334 -25.00 -19.71 -20.32
C SER A 334 -25.44 -20.28 -18.97
N ASP A 335 -24.80 -21.35 -18.52
CA ASP A 335 -25.06 -22.05 -17.26
C ASP A 335 -24.33 -21.43 -16.06
N THR A 336 -23.47 -20.43 -16.28
CA THR A 336 -22.82 -19.69 -15.19
C THR A 336 -23.86 -18.87 -14.43
N VAL A 337 -23.87 -19.00 -13.11
CA VAL A 337 -24.80 -18.29 -12.21
C VAL A 337 -23.98 -17.58 -11.15
N TYR A 338 -24.23 -16.29 -10.99
CA TYR A 338 -23.72 -15.46 -9.88
C TYR A 338 -24.89 -14.75 -9.21
N GLU A 339 -24.78 -14.55 -7.91
CA GLU A 339 -25.73 -13.70 -7.19
C GLU A 339 -25.43 -12.22 -7.51
N PRO A 340 -26.45 -11.35 -7.60
CA PRO A 340 -26.24 -9.92 -7.88
C PRO A 340 -25.26 -9.24 -6.92
N SER A 341 -25.29 -9.61 -5.64
CA SER A 341 -24.42 -9.06 -4.61
C SER A 341 -22.95 -9.47 -4.74
N GLU A 342 -22.66 -10.57 -5.46
CA GLU A 342 -21.30 -11.00 -5.80
C GLU A 342 -20.77 -10.21 -7.00
N LEU A 343 -21.64 -9.99 -8.00
CA LEU A 343 -21.32 -9.25 -9.22
C LEU A 343 -21.06 -7.77 -8.93
N GLN A 344 -21.89 -7.14 -8.10
CA GLN A 344 -21.86 -5.69 -7.81
C GLN A 344 -20.73 -5.29 -6.85
N ARG A 345 -19.51 -5.77 -7.14
CA ARG A 345 -18.27 -5.53 -6.39
C ARG A 345 -17.11 -5.33 -7.37
N LEU A 346 -16.18 -4.45 -7.02
CA LEU A 346 -14.97 -4.18 -7.80
C LEU A 346 -13.71 -4.85 -7.24
N ASN A 347 -13.80 -5.57 -6.12
CA ASN A 347 -12.67 -6.33 -5.58
C ASN A 347 -12.70 -7.82 -5.95
N THR A 348 -13.69 -8.25 -6.73
CA THR A 348 -13.89 -9.66 -7.12
C THR A 348 -13.44 -9.90 -8.56
N ILE A 349 -12.77 -11.02 -8.79
CA ILE A 349 -12.43 -11.54 -10.12
C ILE A 349 -13.35 -12.72 -10.43
N PHE A 350 -13.87 -12.80 -11.65
CA PHE A 350 -14.86 -13.81 -12.03
C PHE A 350 -14.26 -14.87 -12.95
N PRO A 351 -14.14 -16.14 -12.53
CA PRO A 351 -13.61 -17.19 -13.38
C PRO A 351 -14.54 -17.50 -14.56
N SER A 352 -13.97 -17.63 -15.76
CA SER A 352 -14.65 -18.11 -16.97
C SER A 352 -13.76 -19.12 -17.70
N ALA A 353 -14.31 -19.93 -18.60
CA ALA A 353 -13.59 -21.04 -19.22
C ALA A 353 -12.32 -20.57 -19.97
N GLY A 354 -11.16 -20.73 -19.33
CA GLY A 354 -9.85 -20.37 -19.89
C GLY A 354 -9.32 -18.97 -19.55
N GLU A 355 -10.10 -18.11 -18.90
CA GLU A 355 -9.63 -16.81 -18.41
C GLU A 355 -10.47 -16.26 -17.25
N SER A 356 -9.89 -15.33 -16.49
CA SER A 356 -10.60 -14.55 -15.48
C SER A 356 -11.13 -13.25 -16.07
N LEU A 357 -12.41 -12.98 -15.84
CA LEU A 357 -13.13 -11.80 -16.29
C LEU A 357 -13.20 -10.73 -15.20
N TYR A 358 -13.20 -9.47 -15.65
CA TYR A 358 -13.31 -8.30 -14.78
C TYR A 358 -14.03 -7.17 -15.51
N TRP A 359 -14.51 -6.19 -14.74
CA TRP A 359 -15.35 -5.09 -15.23
C TRP A 359 -14.67 -4.22 -16.28
N ARG A 360 -15.41 -3.95 -17.37
CA ARG A 360 -15.00 -3.16 -18.53
C ARG A 360 -15.89 -1.94 -18.73
N LEU A 361 -15.32 -0.95 -19.39
CA LEU A 361 -16.02 0.21 -19.92
C LEU A 361 -16.36 -0.05 -21.40
N ASP A 362 -17.34 0.66 -21.95
CA ASP A 362 -17.75 0.52 -23.36
C ASP A 362 -16.83 1.32 -24.28
N ARG A 363 -15.54 0.98 -24.21
CA ARG A 363 -14.46 1.59 -24.96
C ARG A 363 -13.49 0.51 -25.44
N PRO A 364 -12.74 0.76 -26.53
CA PRO A 364 -11.76 -0.19 -27.03
C PRO A 364 -10.77 -0.58 -25.92
N ASP A 365 -10.67 -1.88 -25.64
CA ASP A 365 -9.65 -2.47 -24.77
C ASP A 365 -9.48 -1.75 -23.40
N THR A 366 -10.60 -1.28 -22.81
CA THR A 366 -10.61 -0.50 -21.57
C THR A 366 -11.25 -1.28 -20.41
N TRP A 367 -10.52 -1.37 -19.30
CA TRP A 367 -10.95 -1.94 -18.03
C TRP A 367 -11.06 -0.86 -16.97
N ILE A 368 -11.88 -1.14 -15.95
CA ILE A 368 -11.84 -0.37 -14.71
C ILE A 368 -10.64 -0.88 -13.92
N ARG A 369 -9.84 0.00 -13.32
CA ARG A 369 -8.69 -0.42 -12.48
C ARG A 369 -8.56 0.49 -11.27
N PRO A 370 -8.42 -0.04 -10.04
CA PRO A 370 -8.21 0.76 -8.83
C PRO A 370 -6.76 1.23 -8.80
N TYR A 371 -6.54 2.43 -8.27
CA TYR A 371 -5.22 3.00 -8.05
C TYR A 371 -5.13 3.56 -6.63
N TYR A 372 -3.95 3.40 -6.04
CA TYR A 372 -3.65 4.03 -4.77
C TYR A 372 -3.28 5.51 -4.99
N GLU A 373 -4.30 6.31 -5.26
CA GLU A 373 -4.17 7.66 -5.79
C GLU A 373 -3.71 8.72 -4.85
N ASN A 374 -3.78 8.44 -3.57
CA ASN A 374 -3.23 9.36 -2.64
C ASN A 374 -1.70 9.39 -2.87
N ALA A 375 -1.02 8.30 -3.23
CA ALA A 375 0.44 8.27 -3.23
C ALA A 375 1.14 8.41 -4.60
N TYR A 376 0.76 9.37 -5.45
CA TYR A 376 1.36 9.49 -6.80
C TYR A 376 2.89 9.56 -6.82
N LEU A 377 3.50 10.05 -5.74
CA LEU A 377 4.95 10.09 -5.55
C LEU A 377 5.31 9.92 -4.06
N SER A 378 4.87 8.82 -3.44
CA SER A 378 5.30 8.47 -2.08
C SER A 378 6.83 8.49 -2.00
N ASN A 379 7.39 9.22 -1.01
CA ASN A 379 8.75 8.88 -0.60
C ASN A 379 8.68 7.49 0.06
N LYS A 380 9.80 6.78 0.14
CA LYS A 380 9.87 5.33 0.41
C LYS A 380 8.88 4.80 1.47
N TRP A 381 8.56 5.60 2.51
CA TRP A 381 7.69 5.20 3.63
C TRP A 381 6.72 6.28 4.14
N THR A 382 6.74 7.49 3.58
CA THR A 382 5.82 8.58 3.96
C THR A 382 5.19 9.21 2.73
N THR A 383 3.94 9.66 2.89
CA THR A 383 3.08 10.08 1.80
C THR A 383 2.96 11.59 1.65
N SER A 384 3.60 12.40 2.51
CA SER A 384 3.61 13.88 2.53
C SER A 384 2.53 14.54 1.66
N GLY A 385 1.30 14.66 2.18
CA GLY A 385 0.15 15.24 1.46
C GLY A 385 -0.96 14.24 1.14
N ALA A 386 -0.64 12.95 1.17
CA ALA A 386 -1.56 11.89 0.83
C ALA A 386 -1.94 10.98 1.99
N THR A 387 -3.20 10.54 2.05
CA THR A 387 -3.64 9.63 3.10
C THR A 387 -2.92 8.29 3.01
N ASN A 388 -2.46 7.78 4.16
CA ASN A 388 -1.93 6.43 4.31
C ASN A 388 -3.02 5.35 4.43
N PHE A 389 -4.30 5.72 4.44
CA PHE A 389 -5.39 4.77 4.58
C PHE A 389 -5.39 3.71 3.46
N ALA A 390 -5.67 2.46 3.81
CA ALA A 390 -5.70 1.31 2.88
C ALA A 390 -4.39 1.03 2.13
N ARG A 391 -3.25 1.39 2.74
CA ARG A 391 -1.90 1.02 2.28
C ARG A 391 -1.30 -0.10 3.13
N TRP A 392 -0.55 -0.99 2.48
CA TRP A 392 0.13 -2.10 3.11
C TRP A 392 1.66 -1.89 3.11
N ASP A 393 2.24 -1.58 4.28
CA ASP A 393 3.68 -1.52 4.52
C ASP A 393 4.03 -1.64 6.02
N TYR A 394 5.26 -2.02 6.37
CA TYR A 394 5.55 -2.28 7.79
C TYR A 394 5.37 -1.07 8.73
N PRO A 395 5.71 0.18 8.37
CA PRO A 395 5.50 1.31 9.28
C PRO A 395 4.01 1.52 9.58
N LEU A 396 3.13 1.28 8.60
CA LEU A 396 1.69 1.29 8.84
C LEU A 396 1.22 0.10 9.65
N GLY A 397 1.88 -1.06 9.58
CA GLY A 397 1.62 -2.19 10.47
C GLY A 397 1.72 -1.80 11.94
N VAL A 398 2.85 -1.22 12.36
CA VAL A 398 3.03 -0.75 13.75
C VAL A 398 2.08 0.40 14.10
N THR A 399 1.75 1.25 13.13
CA THR A 399 0.82 2.37 13.32
C THR A 399 -0.61 1.89 13.54
N MET A 400 -1.08 0.92 12.76
CA MET A 400 -2.40 0.30 12.96
C MET A 400 -2.46 -0.45 14.29
N TYR A 401 -1.37 -1.13 14.68
CA TYR A 401 -1.28 -1.75 16.01
C TYR A 401 -1.40 -0.72 17.13
N GLY A 402 -0.67 0.41 17.03
CA GLY A 402 -0.76 1.48 18.02
C GLY A 402 -2.13 2.15 18.10
N LEU A 403 -2.78 2.41 16.96
CA LEU A 403 -4.15 2.94 16.93
C LEU A 403 -5.17 1.98 17.54
N LEU A 404 -5.03 0.69 17.27
CA LEU A 404 -5.92 -0.32 17.83
C LEU A 404 -5.80 -0.38 19.35
N GLN A 405 -4.57 -0.40 19.89
CA GLN A 405 -4.34 -0.37 21.34
C GLN A 405 -4.80 0.95 21.98
N ALA A 406 -4.60 2.08 21.32
CA ALA A 406 -5.13 3.37 21.76
C ALA A 406 -6.66 3.38 21.79
N GLY A 407 -7.31 2.86 20.75
CA GLY A 407 -8.77 2.71 20.68
C GLY A 407 -9.31 1.87 21.83
N ARG A 408 -8.64 0.76 22.17
CA ARG A 408 -8.98 -0.08 23.32
C ARG A 408 -8.80 0.62 24.66
N LEU A 409 -7.66 1.27 24.87
CA LEU A 409 -7.37 2.02 26.11
C LEU A 409 -8.43 3.10 26.35
N LEU A 410 -8.77 3.85 25.31
CA LEU A 410 -9.65 5.03 25.38
C LEU A 410 -11.14 4.69 25.26
N GLY A 411 -11.50 3.43 24.96
CA GLY A 411 -12.88 3.03 24.66
C GLY A 411 -13.45 3.71 23.39
N ARG A 412 -12.62 3.93 22.38
CA ARG A 412 -12.96 4.69 21.15
C ARG A 412 -13.18 3.77 19.96
N GLN A 413 -14.44 3.37 19.77
CA GLN A 413 -14.84 2.47 18.67
C GLN A 413 -14.52 3.03 17.28
N ASP A 414 -14.59 4.35 17.09
CA ASP A 414 -14.27 4.99 15.81
C ASP A 414 -12.79 4.79 15.40
N LEU A 415 -11.86 4.71 16.36
CA LEU A 415 -10.46 4.38 16.08
C LEU A 415 -10.28 2.90 15.71
N ILE A 416 -11.02 2.02 16.39
CA ILE A 416 -11.03 0.58 16.10
C ILE A 416 -11.60 0.34 14.70
N ASP A 417 -12.75 0.93 14.37
CA ASP A 417 -13.41 0.82 13.07
C ASP A 417 -12.53 1.35 11.92
N TYR A 418 -11.78 2.44 12.18
CA TYR A 418 -10.79 2.96 11.22
C TYR A 418 -9.71 1.90 10.92
N VAL A 419 -9.13 1.28 11.96
CA VAL A 419 -8.11 0.23 11.79
C VAL A 419 -8.67 -0.98 11.06
N LEU A 420 -9.87 -1.44 11.45
CA LEU A 420 -10.52 -2.59 10.80
C LEU A 420 -10.80 -2.31 9.32
N SER A 421 -11.32 -1.13 9.01
CA SER A 421 -11.59 -0.71 7.62
C SER A 421 -10.32 -0.62 6.79
N HIS A 422 -9.24 -0.08 7.36
CA HIS A 422 -7.93 0.01 6.69
C HIS A 422 -7.43 -1.38 6.31
N ILE A 423 -7.37 -2.31 7.27
CA ILE A 423 -6.86 -3.67 7.06
C ILE A 423 -7.78 -4.42 6.09
N LYS A 424 -9.10 -4.27 6.25
CA LYS A 424 -10.10 -4.92 5.40
C LYS A 424 -10.00 -4.54 3.94
N ILE A 425 -9.81 -3.27 3.61
CA ILE A 425 -9.63 -2.88 2.21
C ILE A 425 -8.36 -3.52 1.62
N CYS A 426 -7.26 -3.58 2.37
CA CYS A 426 -6.05 -4.25 1.91
C CYS A 426 -6.30 -5.74 1.61
N THR A 427 -6.97 -6.46 2.52
CA THR A 427 -7.24 -7.90 2.37
C THR A 427 -8.32 -8.20 1.32
N ASP A 428 -9.35 -7.36 1.22
CA ASP A 428 -10.46 -7.51 0.27
C ASP A 428 -9.99 -7.37 -1.18
N TYR A 429 -8.94 -6.59 -1.44
CA TYR A 429 -8.31 -6.43 -2.75
C TYR A 429 -7.12 -7.36 -3.00
N TYR A 430 -6.81 -8.29 -2.08
CA TYR A 430 -5.62 -9.13 -2.23
C TYR A 430 -5.69 -10.04 -3.47
N GLU A 431 -6.82 -10.73 -3.69
CA GLU A 431 -7.00 -11.59 -4.87
C GLU A 431 -7.05 -10.79 -6.17
N TYR A 432 -7.73 -9.63 -6.14
CA TYR A 432 -7.71 -8.69 -7.26
C TYR A 432 -6.27 -8.29 -7.60
N ALA A 433 -5.46 -7.91 -6.61
CA ALA A 433 -4.11 -7.42 -6.83
C ALA A 433 -3.16 -8.51 -7.33
N LEU A 434 -3.34 -9.77 -6.91
CA LEU A 434 -2.62 -10.91 -7.48
C LEU A 434 -2.94 -11.07 -8.97
N TRP A 435 -4.23 -11.07 -9.32
CA TRP A 435 -4.68 -11.15 -10.72
C TRP A 435 -4.21 -9.94 -11.54
N ASP A 436 -4.27 -8.73 -10.99
CA ASP A 436 -3.84 -7.49 -11.63
C ASP A 436 -2.34 -7.53 -11.94
N CYS A 437 -1.53 -8.03 -11.00
CA CYS A 437 -0.10 -8.26 -11.19
C CYS A 437 0.17 -9.28 -12.31
N GLU A 438 -0.52 -10.43 -12.30
CA GLU A 438 -0.34 -11.46 -13.33
C GLU A 438 -0.77 -10.94 -14.72
N ARG A 439 -1.88 -10.18 -14.77
CA ARG A 439 -2.50 -9.75 -16.01
C ARG A 439 -1.81 -8.53 -16.65
N TYR A 440 -1.34 -7.60 -15.84
CA TYR A 440 -0.79 -6.31 -16.30
C TYR A 440 0.68 -6.10 -15.89
N GLY A 441 1.31 -7.12 -15.32
CA GLY A 441 2.74 -7.21 -15.01
C GLY A 441 3.16 -6.58 -13.68
N PHE A 442 2.36 -5.66 -13.13
CA PHE A 442 2.60 -5.04 -11.82
C PHE A 442 1.29 -4.60 -11.17
N PRO A 443 1.09 -4.82 -9.86
CA PRO A 443 -0.17 -4.49 -9.20
C PRO A 443 -0.33 -2.99 -8.97
N SER A 444 -1.53 -2.45 -9.23
CA SER A 444 -1.84 -1.02 -8.99
C SER A 444 -2.16 -0.69 -7.53
N VAL A 445 -2.44 -1.70 -6.71
CA VAL A 445 -2.67 -1.61 -5.26
C VAL A 445 -1.99 -2.79 -4.57
N ASN A 446 -1.75 -2.72 -3.25
CA ASN A 446 -1.17 -3.84 -2.49
C ASN A 446 0.21 -4.33 -3.01
N GLN A 447 1.05 -3.44 -3.57
CA GLN A 447 2.33 -3.79 -4.17
C GLN A 447 3.20 -4.64 -3.23
N GLN A 448 3.32 -4.24 -1.96
CA GLN A 448 4.14 -4.97 -1.00
C GLN A 448 3.59 -6.33 -0.61
N LEU A 449 2.27 -6.41 -0.43
CA LEU A 449 1.58 -7.65 -0.07
C LEU A 449 1.64 -8.68 -1.20
N VAL A 450 1.49 -8.25 -2.46
CA VAL A 450 1.57 -9.11 -3.64
C VAL A 450 3.01 -9.53 -3.92
N LEU A 451 3.96 -8.58 -3.91
CA LEU A 451 5.36 -8.82 -4.27
C LEU A 451 6.19 -9.23 -3.05
N MET A 452 5.65 -10.07 -2.18
CA MET A 452 6.27 -10.48 -0.92
C MET A 452 7.58 -11.24 -1.17
N LYS A 453 8.71 -10.63 -0.77
CA LYS A 453 10.07 -11.18 -0.94
C LYS A 453 10.91 -11.11 0.33
N MET A 454 10.49 -10.33 1.33
CA MET A 454 11.22 -10.13 2.59
C MET A 454 10.24 -9.82 3.72
N LEU A 455 10.72 -9.94 4.96
CA LEU A 455 9.91 -9.74 6.18
C LEU A 455 9.27 -8.35 6.26
N ASP A 456 9.95 -7.29 5.82
CA ASP A 456 9.43 -5.91 5.76
C ASP A 456 8.12 -5.79 4.94
N ASN A 457 7.82 -6.74 4.07
CA ASN A 457 6.62 -6.70 3.24
C ASN A 457 5.38 -7.25 3.92
N CYS A 458 5.53 -7.99 5.02
CA CYS A 458 4.43 -8.77 5.58
C CYS A 458 4.39 -8.82 7.10
N GLY A 459 5.53 -8.82 7.79
CA GLY A 459 5.62 -9.14 9.20
C GLY A 459 4.82 -8.24 10.12
N SER A 460 5.22 -6.97 10.19
CA SER A 460 4.57 -5.99 11.07
C SER A 460 3.08 -5.84 10.75
N PHE A 461 2.73 -5.71 9.48
CA PHE A 461 1.32 -5.52 9.07
C PHE A 461 0.50 -6.79 9.28
N GLY A 462 1.04 -7.97 8.96
CA GLY A 462 0.39 -9.24 9.26
C GLY A 462 0.18 -9.44 10.76
N SER A 463 1.11 -8.95 11.58
CA SER A 463 0.98 -8.96 13.03
C SER A 463 -0.17 -8.07 13.50
N ALA A 464 -0.28 -6.85 12.97
CA ALA A 464 -1.40 -5.95 13.23
C ALA A 464 -2.74 -6.51 12.73
N LEU A 465 -2.75 -7.19 11.57
CA LEU A 465 -3.91 -7.90 11.05
C LEU A 465 -4.37 -9.01 12.00
N LEU A 466 -3.45 -9.81 12.52
CA LEU A 466 -3.80 -10.85 13.50
C LEU A 466 -4.30 -10.25 14.82
N GLU A 467 -3.75 -9.13 15.27
CA GLU A 467 -4.29 -8.40 16.43
C GLU A 467 -5.72 -7.89 16.16
N ALA A 468 -5.96 -7.32 14.98
CA ALA A 468 -7.27 -6.82 14.58
C ALA A 468 -8.31 -7.96 14.41
N SER A 469 -7.86 -9.18 14.11
CA SER A 469 -8.71 -10.35 13.97
C SER A 469 -9.37 -10.81 15.27
N THR A 470 -9.03 -10.22 16.42
CA THR A 470 -9.73 -10.43 17.69
C THR A 470 -11.00 -9.57 17.79
N GLU A 471 -11.13 -8.52 16.97
CA GLU A 471 -12.31 -7.64 16.90
C GLU A 471 -13.26 -8.06 15.77
N LEU A 472 -12.70 -8.58 14.67
CA LEU A 472 -13.43 -8.94 13.47
C LEU A 472 -12.91 -10.26 12.90
N GLU A 473 -13.78 -11.27 12.83
CA GLU A 473 -13.51 -12.48 12.09
C GLU A 473 -13.82 -12.27 10.61
N ASP A 474 -12.81 -12.41 9.75
CA ASP A 474 -12.90 -12.17 8.31
C ASP A 474 -12.06 -13.20 7.53
N GLU A 475 -12.63 -13.77 6.46
CA GLU A 475 -11.95 -14.78 5.66
C GLU A 475 -10.74 -14.23 4.90
N GLY A 476 -10.79 -12.96 4.48
CA GLY A 476 -9.67 -12.26 3.86
C GLY A 476 -8.50 -12.11 4.82
N PHE A 477 -8.77 -11.82 6.10
CA PHE A 477 -7.75 -11.76 7.15
C PHE A 477 -7.08 -13.13 7.30
N ASN A 478 -7.88 -14.19 7.45
CA ASN A 478 -7.37 -15.56 7.58
C ASN A 478 -6.52 -15.98 6.36
N ARG A 479 -6.97 -15.65 5.14
CA ARG A 479 -6.27 -15.95 3.89
C ARG A 479 -4.90 -15.28 3.83
N VAL A 480 -4.83 -13.98 4.13
CA VAL A 480 -3.57 -13.24 4.12
C VAL A 480 -2.65 -13.72 5.25
N ALA A 481 -3.16 -13.95 6.46
CA ALA A 481 -2.36 -14.51 7.55
C ALA A 481 -1.72 -15.86 7.18
N ASN A 482 -2.48 -16.76 6.56
CA ASN A 482 -1.96 -18.07 6.11
C ASN A 482 -0.94 -17.95 4.97
N ARG A 483 -1.07 -16.95 4.10
CA ARG A 483 -0.06 -16.67 3.07
C ARG A 483 1.26 -16.23 3.70
N ILE A 484 1.20 -15.36 4.72
CA ILE A 484 2.38 -14.84 5.42
C ILE A 484 3.05 -15.94 6.23
N SER A 485 2.28 -16.79 6.93
CA SER A 485 2.84 -17.91 7.69
C SER A 485 3.55 -18.90 6.77
N SER A 486 2.98 -19.21 5.61
CA SER A 486 3.61 -20.05 4.58
C SER A 486 4.88 -19.41 4.02
N PHE A 487 4.89 -18.09 3.82
CA PHE A 487 6.10 -17.37 3.41
C PHE A 487 7.22 -17.52 4.45
N ILE A 488 6.96 -17.20 5.73
CA ILE A 488 7.96 -17.24 6.81
C ILE A 488 8.50 -18.67 7.04
N ARG A 489 7.62 -19.68 6.96
CA ARG A 489 8.00 -21.08 7.20
C ARG A 489 8.72 -21.71 6.01
N ASP A 490 8.17 -21.52 4.81
CA ASP A 490 8.51 -22.35 3.64
C ASP A 490 9.35 -21.63 2.57
N THR A 491 9.39 -20.29 2.59
CA THR A 491 10.03 -19.48 1.52
C THR A 491 11.15 -18.57 2.01
N LEU A 492 10.95 -17.92 3.16
CA LEU A 492 11.87 -16.93 3.71
C LEU A 492 13.27 -17.53 3.95
N GLU A 493 14.29 -16.76 3.59
CA GLU A 493 15.66 -17.25 3.58
C GLU A 493 16.23 -17.45 4.99
N ARG A 494 16.95 -18.56 5.15
CA ARG A 494 17.60 -18.94 6.40
C ARG A 494 19.04 -19.34 6.16
N ARG A 495 19.89 -19.04 7.14
CA ARG A 495 21.24 -19.56 7.28
C ARG A 495 21.19 -21.06 7.65
N GLU A 496 22.34 -21.74 7.58
CA GLU A 496 22.46 -23.17 7.92
C GLU A 496 22.05 -23.49 9.37
N ASP A 497 22.23 -22.54 10.29
CA ASP A 497 21.80 -22.64 11.69
C ASP A 497 20.29 -22.35 11.92
N GLY A 498 19.58 -21.95 10.85
CA GLY A 498 18.16 -21.61 10.85
C GLY A 498 17.85 -20.13 11.09
N ALA A 499 18.86 -19.26 11.23
CA ALA A 499 18.64 -17.82 11.44
C ALA A 499 18.12 -17.14 10.17
N PHE A 500 17.12 -16.27 10.31
CA PHE A 500 16.64 -15.44 9.19
C PHE A 500 17.75 -14.50 8.69
N TYR A 501 17.86 -14.36 7.38
CA TYR A 501 18.75 -13.39 6.74
C TYR A 501 18.22 -12.99 5.37
N ARG A 502 18.87 -12.02 4.72
CA ARG A 502 18.47 -11.46 3.43
C ARG A 502 19.45 -11.90 2.34
N ILE A 503 19.00 -12.66 1.33
CA ILE A 503 19.80 -12.94 0.14
C ILE A 503 19.92 -11.68 -0.72
N CYS A 504 18.78 -11.10 -1.13
CA CYS A 504 18.69 -9.80 -1.83
C CYS A 504 19.78 -9.57 -2.90
N ALA A 505 20.04 -10.56 -3.76
CA ALA A 505 21.17 -10.54 -4.69
C ALA A 505 21.17 -9.29 -5.59
N GLY A 506 22.29 -8.55 -5.60
CA GLY A 506 22.43 -7.32 -6.37
C GLY A 506 21.80 -6.07 -5.73
N GLU A 507 21.19 -6.20 -4.55
CA GLU A 507 20.69 -5.07 -3.76
C GLU A 507 21.68 -4.70 -2.64
N TYR A 508 21.53 -3.50 -2.07
CA TYR A 508 22.42 -3.06 -1.00
C TYR A 508 22.34 -3.98 0.24
N ALA A 509 21.18 -4.58 0.51
CA ALA A 509 20.94 -5.49 1.62
C ALA A 509 21.40 -6.95 1.35
N GLU A 510 22.13 -7.19 0.25
CA GLU A 510 22.60 -8.52 -0.12
C GLU A 510 23.43 -9.18 0.99
N ASN A 511 23.07 -10.43 1.34
CA ASN A 511 23.74 -11.28 2.33
C ASN A 511 23.91 -10.61 3.71
N THR A 512 22.83 -10.10 4.28
CA THR A 512 22.84 -9.41 5.58
C THR A 512 21.76 -9.94 6.54
N MET A 513 21.98 -9.78 7.85
CA MET A 513 20.99 -9.98 8.92
C MET A 513 20.80 -8.66 9.66
N TRP A 514 19.55 -8.26 9.91
CA TRP A 514 19.22 -6.96 10.49
C TRP A 514 18.49 -7.15 11.81
N ALA A 515 18.87 -6.44 12.87
CA ALA A 515 18.17 -6.48 14.16
C ALA A 515 16.64 -6.30 14.02
N ASP A 516 16.23 -5.46 13.07
CA ASP A 516 14.84 -5.17 12.67
C ASP A 516 14.04 -6.42 12.29
N ASP A 517 14.68 -7.45 11.70
CA ASP A 517 14.02 -8.68 11.25
C ASP A 517 13.34 -9.44 12.40
N LEU A 518 13.77 -9.23 13.65
CA LEU A 518 13.08 -9.77 14.83
C LEU A 518 11.69 -9.16 15.02
N TYR A 519 11.52 -7.86 14.76
CA TYR A 519 10.19 -7.23 14.76
C TYR A 519 9.38 -7.55 13.51
N MET A 520 10.05 -7.66 12.36
CA MET A 520 9.37 -8.02 11.12
C MET A 520 8.99 -9.52 11.08
N SER A 521 9.21 -10.30 12.13
CA SER A 521 8.85 -11.72 12.18
C SER A 521 8.14 -12.11 13.47
N THR A 522 8.79 -11.96 14.63
CA THR A 522 8.37 -12.62 15.87
C THR A 522 7.01 -12.15 16.42
N PRO A 523 6.59 -10.86 16.32
CA PRO A 523 5.23 -10.45 16.68
C PRO A 523 4.16 -11.12 15.82
N PHE A 524 4.39 -11.33 14.53
CA PHE A 524 3.47 -12.08 13.67
C PHE A 524 3.43 -13.55 14.12
N MET A 525 4.60 -14.17 14.29
CA MET A 525 4.72 -15.59 14.62
C MET A 525 4.00 -15.92 15.94
N ARG A 526 4.15 -15.09 16.99
CA ARG A 526 3.42 -15.32 18.25
C ARG A 526 1.91 -15.21 18.10
N ARG A 527 1.41 -14.20 17.37
CA ARG A 527 -0.03 -13.99 17.18
C ARG A 527 -0.62 -15.11 16.32
N TYR A 528 0.12 -15.58 15.33
CA TYR A 528 -0.30 -16.69 14.48
C TYR A 528 -0.39 -17.99 15.27
N ALA A 529 0.64 -18.29 16.08
CA ALA A 529 0.66 -19.46 16.95
C ALA A 529 -0.54 -19.48 17.91
N LEU A 530 -0.82 -18.36 18.59
CA LEU A 530 -1.95 -18.26 19.53
C LEU A 530 -3.30 -18.42 18.82
N ARG A 531 -3.47 -17.81 17.64
CA ARG A 531 -4.74 -17.87 16.90
C ARG A 531 -5.04 -19.25 16.33
N TYR A 532 -4.03 -19.94 15.80
CA TYR A 532 -4.20 -21.20 15.07
C TYR A 532 -3.70 -22.44 15.83
N GLY A 533 -3.16 -22.27 17.04
CA GLY A 533 -2.64 -23.36 17.86
C GLY A 533 -1.37 -24.01 17.30
N ASP A 534 -0.52 -23.25 16.61
CA ASP A 534 0.72 -23.74 16.00
C ASP A 534 1.97 -23.29 16.79
N ASP A 535 2.30 -24.03 17.85
CA ASP A 535 3.45 -23.79 18.73
C ASP A 535 4.81 -23.86 18.02
N SER A 536 4.87 -24.36 16.77
CA SER A 536 6.12 -24.32 16.01
C SER A 536 6.57 -22.88 15.72
N PHE A 537 5.62 -21.95 15.52
CA PHE A 537 5.92 -20.54 15.31
C PHE A 537 6.43 -19.86 16.59
N LEU A 538 5.91 -20.19 17.78
CA LEU A 538 6.45 -19.66 19.04
C LEU A 538 7.89 -20.13 19.29
N ARG A 539 8.15 -21.42 19.07
CA ARG A 539 9.50 -22.00 19.25
C ARG A 539 10.50 -21.43 18.25
N ASP A 540 10.12 -21.27 16.99
CA ASP A 540 10.99 -20.65 15.99
C ASP A 540 11.24 -19.18 16.33
N ALA A 541 10.23 -18.41 16.77
CA ALA A 541 10.43 -17.04 17.22
C ALA A 541 11.41 -16.94 18.40
N ALA A 542 11.29 -17.81 19.41
CA ALA A 542 12.23 -17.90 20.53
C ALA A 542 13.66 -18.22 20.05
N ARG A 543 13.80 -19.19 19.14
CA ARG A 543 15.07 -19.56 18.54
C ARG A 543 15.72 -18.39 17.78
N GLN A 544 14.93 -17.60 17.04
CA GLN A 544 15.48 -16.45 16.30
C GLN A 544 16.14 -15.43 17.23
N PHE A 545 15.55 -15.11 18.39
CA PHE A 545 16.19 -14.21 19.36
C PHE A 545 17.54 -14.72 19.85
N LEU A 546 17.62 -16.01 20.17
CA LEU A 546 18.87 -16.62 20.64
C LEU A 546 19.94 -16.63 19.54
N LEU A 547 19.57 -16.94 18.30
CA LEU A 547 20.49 -16.89 17.16
C LEU A 547 20.97 -15.46 16.88
N TYR A 548 20.06 -14.48 16.86
CA TYR A 548 20.42 -13.09 16.60
C TYR A 548 21.32 -12.51 17.69
N LYS A 549 21.16 -12.95 18.94
CA LYS A 549 22.08 -12.60 20.03
C LYS A 549 23.52 -13.02 19.70
N GLU A 550 23.73 -14.23 19.18
CA GLU A 550 25.08 -14.72 18.82
C GLU A 550 25.75 -13.88 17.73
N TYR A 551 24.98 -13.31 16.79
CA TYR A 551 25.52 -12.50 15.68
C TYR A 551 25.69 -11.01 16.03
N LEU A 552 24.75 -10.43 16.77
CA LEU A 552 24.59 -8.98 16.86
C LEU A 552 24.84 -8.41 18.26
N PHE A 553 24.82 -9.23 19.32
CA PHE A 553 24.92 -8.71 20.69
C PHE A 553 26.32 -8.16 20.98
N MET A 554 26.35 -6.97 21.57
CA MET A 554 27.55 -6.27 22.05
C MET A 554 27.65 -6.47 23.56
N PRO A 555 28.45 -7.43 24.05
CA PRO A 555 28.40 -7.88 25.44
C PRO A 555 28.90 -6.84 26.46
N GLU A 556 29.79 -5.94 26.05
CA GLU A 556 30.37 -4.92 26.93
C GLU A 556 29.34 -3.85 27.30
N GLU A 557 28.57 -3.38 26.33
CA GLU A 557 27.51 -2.40 26.50
C GLU A 557 26.13 -3.02 26.79
N ARG A 558 25.97 -4.33 26.52
CA ARG A 558 24.70 -5.09 26.63
C ARG A 558 23.60 -4.53 25.73
N ILE A 559 23.96 -4.21 24.49
CA ILE A 559 23.06 -3.71 23.43
C ILE A 559 23.32 -4.49 22.13
N MET A 560 22.67 -4.12 21.04
CA MET A 560 22.78 -4.79 19.75
C MET A 560 23.48 -3.92 18.71
N SER A 561 24.34 -4.53 17.90
CA SER A 561 24.73 -3.99 16.59
C SER A 561 23.52 -4.03 15.65
N HIS A 562 23.41 -3.06 14.74
CA HIS A 562 22.27 -3.00 13.82
C HIS A 562 22.29 -4.15 12.79
N VAL A 563 23.40 -4.38 12.10
CA VAL A 563 23.49 -5.35 11.00
C VAL A 563 24.69 -6.28 11.17
N TYR A 564 24.53 -7.53 10.75
CA TYR A 564 25.62 -8.46 10.46
C TYR A 564 25.72 -8.64 8.96
N ASP A 565 26.89 -8.34 8.39
CA ASP A 565 27.14 -8.48 6.97
C ASP A 565 27.96 -9.74 6.71
N PHE A 566 27.32 -10.76 6.13
CA PHE A 566 27.95 -12.05 5.87
C PHE A 566 28.98 -11.99 4.73
N LYS A 567 28.96 -10.94 3.90
CA LYS A 567 29.99 -10.73 2.87
C LYS A 567 31.34 -10.46 3.52
N TYR A 568 31.34 -9.78 4.66
CA TYR A 568 32.54 -9.43 5.42
C TYR A 568 32.74 -10.28 6.69
N GLY A 569 31.74 -11.10 7.06
CA GLY A 569 31.79 -11.97 8.23
C GLY A 569 31.88 -11.20 9.55
N THR A 570 31.22 -10.04 9.63
CA THR A 570 31.26 -9.20 10.84
C THR A 570 29.99 -8.37 11.02
N ALA A 571 29.68 -8.08 12.28
CA ALA A 571 28.71 -7.06 12.65
C ALA A 571 29.24 -5.66 12.28
N THR A 572 28.33 -4.71 12.04
CA THR A 572 28.69 -3.31 11.80
C THR A 572 29.28 -2.63 13.03
N GLY A 573 28.94 -3.12 14.23
CA GLY A 573 29.37 -2.54 15.50
C GLY A 573 28.68 -1.20 15.82
N VAL A 574 27.66 -0.82 15.06
CA VAL A 574 26.92 0.43 15.25
C VAL A 574 25.59 0.15 15.94
N PRO A 575 25.40 0.59 17.21
CA PRO A 575 24.16 0.37 17.95
C PRO A 575 23.12 1.44 17.61
N TRP A 576 22.48 1.27 16.45
CA TRP A 576 21.41 2.14 16.02
C TRP A 576 20.18 2.03 16.93
N GLY A 577 19.65 3.18 17.35
CA GLY A 577 18.54 3.34 18.28
C GLY A 577 17.33 2.47 17.94
N ARG A 578 16.71 2.72 16.79
CA ARG A 578 15.48 2.02 16.42
C ARG A 578 15.70 0.52 16.17
N GLY A 579 16.83 0.12 15.60
CA GLY A 579 17.19 -1.29 15.43
C GLY A 579 17.19 -2.04 16.76
N ASN A 580 17.81 -1.46 17.80
CA ASN A 580 17.78 -2.00 19.17
C ASN A 580 16.37 -1.98 19.78
N GLY A 581 15.63 -0.89 19.56
CA GLY A 581 14.23 -0.79 19.96
C GLY A 581 13.40 -1.96 19.43
N TRP A 582 13.57 -2.35 18.16
CA TRP A 582 12.83 -3.46 17.55
C TRP A 582 13.12 -4.80 18.22
N VAL A 583 14.36 -5.02 18.68
CA VAL A 583 14.73 -6.23 19.42
C VAL A 583 13.96 -6.31 20.73
N VAL A 584 14.06 -5.28 21.58
CA VAL A 584 13.48 -5.34 22.93
C VAL A 584 11.96 -5.22 22.94
N PHE A 585 11.40 -4.45 22.01
CA PHE A 585 9.96 -4.38 21.79
C PHE A 585 9.40 -5.77 21.48
N SER A 586 9.99 -6.45 20.49
CA SER A 586 9.53 -7.76 20.03
C SER A 586 9.76 -8.85 21.07
N LEU A 587 10.87 -8.77 21.82
CA LEU A 587 11.17 -9.71 22.90
C LEU A 587 10.13 -9.58 24.02
N SER A 588 9.70 -8.36 24.35
CA SER A 588 8.64 -8.14 25.35
C SER A 588 7.26 -8.65 24.89
N GLU A 589 6.97 -8.61 23.59
CA GLU A 589 5.76 -9.19 22.99
C GLU A 589 5.81 -10.72 23.00
N LEU A 590 6.96 -11.32 22.70
CA LEU A 590 7.14 -12.77 22.72
C LEU A 590 7.07 -13.34 24.15
N LEU A 591 7.71 -12.68 25.12
CA LEU A 591 7.73 -13.12 26.52
C LEU A 591 6.34 -13.18 27.18
N GLU A 592 5.42 -12.33 26.74
CA GLU A 592 4.01 -12.37 27.16
C GLU A 592 3.31 -13.65 26.68
N ALA A 593 3.61 -14.09 25.45
CA ALA A 593 2.96 -15.24 24.83
C ALA A 593 3.61 -16.59 25.19
N LEU A 594 4.88 -16.60 25.61
CA LEU A 594 5.58 -17.85 25.93
C LEU A 594 5.02 -18.53 27.18
N PRO A 595 4.73 -19.85 27.13
CA PRO A 595 4.35 -20.62 28.31
C PRO A 595 5.38 -20.49 29.43
N GLN A 596 4.93 -20.44 30.69
CA GLN A 596 5.83 -20.29 31.84
C GLN A 596 6.89 -21.41 31.95
N ASN A 597 6.56 -22.60 31.46
CA ASN A 597 7.42 -23.79 31.44
C ASN A 597 8.17 -24.00 30.11
N ASP A 598 8.13 -23.03 29.19
CA ASP A 598 8.90 -23.09 27.95
C ASP A 598 10.41 -23.13 28.25
N PRO A 599 11.18 -24.02 27.61
CA PRO A 599 12.59 -24.23 27.92
C PRO A 599 13.50 -23.04 27.56
N ASP A 600 13.12 -22.22 26.57
CA ASP A 600 13.91 -21.07 26.13
C ASP A 600 13.57 -19.80 26.93
N ARG A 601 12.42 -19.78 27.61
CA ARG A 601 11.95 -18.62 28.39
C ARG A 601 12.96 -18.08 29.41
N PRO A 602 13.68 -18.90 30.21
CA PRO A 602 14.71 -18.39 31.11
C PRO A 602 15.85 -17.65 30.41
N ALA A 603 16.33 -18.17 29.27
CA ALA A 603 17.40 -17.53 28.50
C ALA A 603 16.92 -16.22 27.86
N LEU A 604 15.67 -16.18 27.39
CA LEU A 604 15.05 -14.98 26.83
C LEU A 604 14.78 -13.91 27.90
N LEU A 605 14.36 -14.29 29.11
CA LEU A 605 14.21 -13.35 30.23
C LEU A 605 15.56 -12.76 30.67
N ALA A 606 16.61 -13.59 30.70
CA ALA A 606 17.96 -13.11 30.98
C ALA A 606 18.42 -12.12 29.91
N PHE A 607 18.21 -12.46 28.63
CA PHE A 607 18.54 -11.56 27.52
C PHE A 607 17.75 -10.24 27.57
N TYR A 608 16.47 -10.31 27.91
CA TYR A 608 15.64 -9.13 28.11
C TYR A 608 16.19 -8.22 29.23
N ASN A 609 16.55 -8.78 30.39
CA ASN A 609 17.15 -8.02 31.49
C ASN A 609 18.52 -7.43 31.11
N GLU A 610 19.36 -8.17 30.37
CA GLU A 610 20.64 -7.66 29.87
C GLU A 610 20.43 -6.43 28.97
N LEU A 611 19.56 -6.54 27.96
CA LEU A 611 19.24 -5.43 27.06
C LEU A 611 18.68 -4.23 27.84
N CYS A 612 17.69 -4.46 28.71
CA CYS A 612 17.10 -3.39 29.49
C CYS A 612 18.14 -2.67 30.38
N SER A 613 19.08 -3.43 30.97
CA SER A 613 20.15 -2.84 31.77
C SER A 613 21.14 -2.00 30.94
N GLY A 614 21.43 -2.40 29.70
CA GLY A 614 22.25 -1.63 28.76
C GLY A 614 21.56 -0.32 28.37
N TYR A 615 20.28 -0.38 28.00
CA TYR A 615 19.51 0.82 27.66
C TYR A 615 19.36 1.77 28.86
N LEU A 616 19.09 1.25 30.06
CA LEU A 616 19.00 2.07 31.27
C LEU A 616 20.29 2.87 31.52
N ALA A 617 21.45 2.25 31.30
CA ALA A 617 22.75 2.90 31.48
C ALA A 617 23.05 4.01 30.45
N LEU A 618 22.33 4.02 29.31
CA LEU A 618 22.52 4.93 28.20
C LEU A 618 21.38 5.95 28.05
N GLN A 619 20.48 6.05 29.03
CA GLN A 619 19.40 7.05 29.02
C GLN A 619 19.97 8.46 29.18
N GLY A 620 19.59 9.38 28.28
CA GLY A 620 20.01 10.78 28.31
C GLY A 620 19.45 11.56 29.49
N GLU A 621 19.95 12.78 29.68
CA GLU A 621 19.56 13.65 30.81
C GLU A 621 18.08 14.05 30.77
N ASP A 622 17.51 14.28 29.57
CA ASP A 622 16.09 14.60 29.38
C ASP A 622 15.17 13.36 29.37
N GLY A 623 15.74 12.17 29.61
CA GLY A 623 15.03 10.90 29.64
C GLY A 623 14.94 10.20 28.28
N ARG A 624 15.32 10.84 27.17
CA ARG A 624 15.31 10.23 25.83
C ARG A 624 16.61 9.49 25.54
N TRP A 625 16.61 8.72 24.46
CA TRP A 625 17.79 8.02 23.95
C TRP A 625 18.25 8.60 22.62
N HIS A 626 19.54 8.42 22.37
CA HIS A 626 20.22 8.91 21.19
C HIS A 626 20.08 7.96 19.99
N GLN A 627 20.09 8.52 18.78
CA GLN A 627 20.04 7.80 17.50
C GLN A 627 21.13 6.73 17.38
N VAL A 628 22.34 7.03 17.84
CA VAL A 628 23.38 6.03 18.11
C VAL A 628 23.49 5.97 19.63
N ILE A 629 23.03 4.86 20.22
CA ILE A 629 22.63 4.84 21.65
C ILE A 629 23.81 5.13 22.58
N ASN A 630 25.01 4.68 22.20
CA ASN A 630 26.24 4.88 22.97
C ASN A 630 27.02 6.14 22.57
N ASP A 631 26.49 6.98 21.68
CA ASP A 631 27.09 8.24 21.26
C ASP A 631 26.17 9.43 21.59
N PRO A 632 26.41 10.13 22.72
CA PRO A 632 25.60 11.27 23.15
C PRO A 632 25.75 12.50 22.25
N THR A 633 26.69 12.48 21.29
CA THR A 633 26.82 13.54 20.29
C THR A 633 25.83 13.37 19.14
N SER A 634 25.21 12.20 18.99
CA SER A 634 24.10 12.00 18.05
C SER A 634 22.79 12.60 18.59
N TYR A 635 21.81 12.85 17.72
CA TYR A 635 20.57 13.49 18.14
C TYR A 635 19.67 12.53 18.93
N GLU A 636 18.87 13.06 19.84
CA GLU A 636 17.86 12.31 20.59
C GLU A 636 16.72 11.86 19.66
N GLU A 637 16.41 10.56 19.61
CA GLU A 637 15.50 9.98 18.61
C GLU A 637 14.22 9.43 19.27
N SER A 638 13.08 9.82 18.72
CA SER A 638 11.77 9.60 19.37
C SER A 638 11.27 8.16 19.23
N SER A 639 11.52 7.49 18.10
CA SER A 639 11.02 6.13 17.91
C SER A 639 11.70 5.14 18.85
N CYS A 640 13.03 5.13 18.95
CA CYS A 640 13.75 4.23 19.85
C CYS A 640 13.44 4.52 21.32
N THR A 641 13.33 5.81 21.69
CA THR A 641 12.92 6.22 23.03
C THR A 641 11.56 5.61 23.38
N ALA A 642 10.58 5.72 22.48
CA ALA A 642 9.25 5.15 22.69
C ALA A 642 9.28 3.62 22.83
N MET A 643 10.16 2.92 22.12
CA MET A 643 10.31 1.45 22.22
C MET A 643 10.93 1.01 23.54
N PHE A 644 11.91 1.77 24.05
CA PHE A 644 12.50 1.50 25.37
C PHE A 644 11.50 1.78 26.49
N VAL A 645 10.72 2.86 26.38
CA VAL A 645 9.59 3.15 27.29
C VAL A 645 8.58 2.00 27.26
N TYR A 646 8.15 1.58 26.07
CA TYR A 646 7.23 0.46 25.87
C TYR A 646 7.72 -0.82 26.55
N ALA A 647 8.96 -1.22 26.28
CA ALA A 647 9.54 -2.41 26.88
C ALA A 647 9.65 -2.28 28.40
N PHE A 648 10.25 -1.21 28.92
CA PHE A 648 10.37 -1.00 30.36
C PHE A 648 9.03 -1.05 31.07
N SER A 649 8.00 -0.38 30.53
CA SER A 649 6.66 -0.41 31.08
C SER A 649 6.06 -1.81 31.14
N ARG A 650 6.19 -2.60 30.07
CA ARG A 650 5.75 -4.00 30.07
C ARG A 650 6.54 -4.85 31.06
N GLY A 651 7.86 -4.73 31.08
CA GLY A 651 8.72 -5.48 31.99
C GLY A 651 8.39 -5.22 33.47
N VAL A 652 8.01 -3.99 33.81
CA VAL A 652 7.50 -3.63 35.14
C VAL A 652 6.12 -4.23 35.38
N ALA A 653 5.17 -4.04 34.47
CA ALA A 653 3.79 -4.51 34.61
C ALA A 653 3.69 -6.05 34.75
N PHE A 654 4.50 -6.79 34.00
CA PHE A 654 4.53 -8.26 34.04
C PHE A 654 5.52 -8.83 35.08
N GLY A 655 6.29 -7.98 35.79
CA GLY A 655 7.23 -8.41 36.82
C GLY A 655 8.45 -9.17 36.29
N TRP A 656 8.93 -8.85 35.08
CA TRP A 656 10.09 -9.49 34.46
C TRP A 656 11.43 -8.84 34.80
N LEU A 657 11.39 -7.58 35.26
CA LEU A 657 12.57 -6.78 35.53
C LEU A 657 12.99 -6.85 36.99
N GLU A 658 14.26 -7.18 37.22
CA GLU A 658 14.90 -6.98 38.52
C GLU A 658 14.98 -5.48 38.85
N HIS A 659 14.83 -5.06 40.11
CA HIS A 659 14.83 -3.63 40.47
C HIS A 659 13.83 -2.79 39.64
N SER A 660 12.58 -3.28 39.55
CA SER A 660 11.52 -2.72 38.72
C SER A 660 11.25 -1.22 38.95
N ASP A 661 11.56 -0.69 40.14
CA ASP A 661 11.47 0.72 40.47
C ASP A 661 12.34 1.60 39.56
N LYS A 662 13.58 1.19 39.27
CA LYS A 662 14.50 1.93 38.40
C LYS A 662 13.99 2.00 36.96
N TYR A 663 13.41 0.90 36.48
CA TYR A 663 12.87 0.83 35.13
C TYR A 663 11.55 1.57 34.99
N ALA A 664 10.70 1.57 36.04
CA ALA A 664 9.50 2.39 36.08
C ALA A 664 9.87 3.88 36.01
N GLU A 665 10.85 4.33 36.80
CA GLU A 665 11.36 5.71 36.76
C GLU A 665 11.92 6.05 35.37
N ALA A 666 12.73 5.17 34.78
CA ALA A 666 13.29 5.37 33.46
C ALA A 666 12.22 5.45 32.36
N ALA A 667 11.19 4.60 32.42
CA ALA A 667 10.06 4.64 31.49
C ALA A 667 9.29 5.97 31.60
N LEU A 668 9.00 6.43 32.82
CA LEU A 668 8.33 7.72 33.06
C LEU A 668 9.19 8.89 32.56
N ARG A 669 10.51 8.89 32.84
CA ARG A 669 11.42 9.91 32.31
C ARG A 669 11.44 9.93 30.78
N GLY A 670 11.49 8.76 30.13
CA GLY A 670 11.44 8.68 28.67
C GLY A 670 10.12 9.17 28.09
N TRP A 671 9.01 8.83 28.73
CA TRP A 671 7.69 9.33 28.34
C TRP A 671 7.57 10.84 28.51
N HIS A 672 8.04 11.38 29.64
CA HIS A 672 8.11 12.83 29.84
C HIS A 672 9.01 13.52 28.82
N GLY A 673 10.16 12.93 28.46
CA GLY A 673 11.02 13.46 27.41
C GLY A 673 10.30 13.52 26.06
N LEU A 674 9.55 12.47 25.70
CA LEU A 674 8.75 12.46 24.46
C LEU A 674 7.66 13.52 24.48
N THR A 675 6.84 13.57 25.53
CA THR A 675 5.69 14.48 25.60
C THR A 675 6.09 15.94 25.77
N ASN A 676 7.26 16.21 26.35
CA ASN A 676 7.76 17.57 26.53
C ASN A 676 8.58 18.09 25.33
N GLU A 677 9.33 17.23 24.66
CA GLU A 677 10.31 17.68 23.65
C GLU A 677 10.00 17.22 22.23
N ALA A 678 9.15 16.20 22.04
CA ALA A 678 8.91 15.56 20.75
C ALA A 678 7.45 15.46 20.30
N VAL A 679 6.46 15.73 21.16
CA VAL A 679 5.05 15.78 20.78
C VAL A 679 4.47 17.18 21.01
N ASP A 680 3.91 17.79 19.97
CA ASP A 680 3.28 19.11 20.10
C ASP A 680 1.80 19.02 20.45
N ARG A 681 1.23 20.16 20.86
CA ARG A 681 -0.18 20.33 21.25
C ARG A 681 -1.20 20.01 20.14
N HIS A 682 -0.75 19.81 18.90
CA HIS A 682 -1.59 19.41 17.79
C HIS A 682 -1.53 17.90 17.52
N GLY A 683 -0.67 17.17 18.23
CA GLY A 683 -0.45 15.73 18.06
C GLY A 683 0.63 15.39 17.04
N ASN A 684 1.40 16.37 16.54
CA ASN A 684 2.55 16.05 15.69
C ASN A 684 3.66 15.40 16.51
N VAL A 685 4.30 14.39 15.93
CA VAL A 685 5.44 13.69 16.50
C VAL A 685 6.71 14.06 15.73
N TYR A 686 7.66 14.68 16.42
CA TYR A 686 8.96 15.09 15.90
C TYR A 686 10.03 14.08 16.29
N GLY A 687 11.20 14.19 15.66
CA GLY A 687 12.38 13.42 16.05
C GLY A 687 12.36 11.94 15.67
N VAL A 688 11.45 11.53 14.80
CA VAL A 688 11.41 10.17 14.25
C VAL A 688 12.38 10.08 13.09
N CYS A 689 13.39 9.21 13.16
CA CYS A 689 14.34 9.06 12.06
C CYS A 689 13.72 8.34 10.86
N SER A 690 14.03 8.76 9.63
CA SER A 690 13.47 8.15 8.42
C SER A 690 13.91 6.69 8.24
N GLY A 691 13.34 5.97 7.26
CA GLY A 691 13.77 4.61 6.92
C GLY A 691 15.28 4.52 6.64
N SER A 692 15.96 3.55 7.28
CA SER A 692 17.41 3.42 7.26
C SER A 692 17.90 2.38 6.25
N ARG A 693 19.11 2.59 5.72
CA ARG A 693 19.98 1.53 5.19
C ARG A 693 20.88 1.03 6.33
N TYR A 694 22.10 0.60 6.01
CA TYR A 694 23.13 0.33 7.00
C TYR A 694 24.50 0.92 6.60
N SER A 695 25.37 1.11 7.60
CA SER A 695 26.75 1.51 7.43
C SER A 695 27.63 0.89 8.51
N PHE A 696 28.93 0.79 8.25
CA PHE A 696 29.98 0.46 9.22
C PHE A 696 30.46 1.68 10.02
N THR A 697 29.84 2.84 9.81
CA THR A 697 30.21 4.11 10.43
C THR A 697 29.03 4.74 11.14
N THR A 698 29.28 5.39 12.28
CA THR A 698 28.23 6.08 13.05
C THR A 698 27.79 7.37 12.35
N GLU A 699 28.66 7.98 11.54
CA GLU A 699 28.39 9.22 10.81
C GLU A 699 27.17 9.09 9.89
N TYR A 700 26.97 7.94 9.23
CA TYR A 700 25.77 7.70 8.43
C TYR A 700 24.49 7.87 9.28
N TYR A 701 24.44 7.21 10.44
CA TYR A 701 23.26 7.24 11.30
C TYR A 701 23.05 8.59 11.97
N LYS A 702 24.14 9.27 12.31
CA LYS A 702 24.14 10.53 13.06
C LYS A 702 23.92 11.76 12.17
N GLU A 703 24.53 11.76 10.98
CA GLU A 703 24.65 12.95 10.14
C GLU A 703 23.90 12.85 8.79
N GLU A 704 23.62 11.65 8.30
CA GLU A 704 22.93 11.47 7.01
C GLU A 704 21.48 11.02 7.22
N LEU A 705 21.24 10.12 8.17
CA LEU A 705 19.92 9.64 8.52
C LEU A 705 19.21 10.67 9.41
N ARG A 706 18.40 11.53 8.81
CA ARG A 706 17.71 12.63 9.50
C ARG A 706 16.27 12.27 9.90
N THR A 707 15.65 13.17 10.65
CA THR A 707 14.29 13.00 11.17
C THR A 707 13.23 13.55 10.23
N VAL A 708 12.05 12.93 10.26
CA VAL A 708 10.86 13.32 9.51
C VAL A 708 9.71 13.44 10.50
N THR A 709 9.08 14.62 10.54
CA THR A 709 7.89 14.84 11.39
C THR A 709 6.75 13.95 10.91
N ASN A 710 6.06 13.31 11.84
CA ASN A 710 4.95 12.39 11.57
C ASN A 710 5.33 11.23 10.64
N ASP A 711 6.56 10.76 10.76
CA ASP A 711 6.98 9.56 10.04
C ASP A 711 6.27 8.31 10.61
N ASN A 712 5.71 7.50 9.70
CA ASN A 712 4.95 6.29 10.02
C ASN A 712 5.76 5.26 10.84
N HIS A 713 7.09 5.33 10.83
CA HIS A 713 7.93 4.46 11.66
C HIS A 713 7.76 4.73 13.16
N GLY A 714 7.34 5.93 13.56
CA GLY A 714 7.36 6.35 14.97
C GLY A 714 5.99 6.62 15.58
N ILE A 715 5.01 7.12 14.82
CA ILE A 715 3.71 7.54 15.39
C ILE A 715 3.03 6.41 16.17
N GLY A 716 2.92 5.23 15.54
CA GLY A 716 2.39 4.02 16.17
C GLY A 716 3.08 3.67 17.49
N ILE A 717 4.41 3.74 17.48
CA ILE A 717 5.26 3.39 18.62
C ILE A 717 5.07 4.38 19.77
N VAL A 718 5.01 5.69 19.49
CA VAL A 718 4.77 6.70 20.52
C VAL A 718 3.39 6.51 21.16
N MET A 719 2.36 6.18 20.38
CA MET A 719 1.05 5.80 20.93
C MET A 719 1.15 4.56 21.83
N LEU A 720 1.85 3.51 21.37
CA LEU A 720 2.05 2.28 22.16
C LEU A 720 2.81 2.54 23.46
N ALA A 721 3.82 3.41 23.44
CA ALA A 721 4.55 3.81 24.64
C ALA A 721 3.62 4.46 25.67
N GLY A 722 2.77 5.40 25.24
CA GLY A 722 1.76 6.01 26.11
C GLY A 722 0.77 4.98 26.66
N VAL A 723 0.31 4.04 25.82
CA VAL A 723 -0.58 2.96 26.26
C VAL A 723 0.06 2.09 27.34
N GLU A 724 1.31 1.67 27.16
CA GLU A 724 2.00 0.84 28.14
C GLU A 724 2.37 1.61 29.41
N VAL A 725 2.65 2.91 29.33
CA VAL A 725 2.82 3.75 30.53
C VAL A 725 1.54 3.80 31.34
N SER A 726 0.38 3.99 30.71
CA SER A 726 -0.92 3.94 31.39
C SER A 726 -1.16 2.57 32.05
N ARG A 727 -0.90 1.46 31.33
CA ARG A 727 -1.04 0.09 31.87
C ARG A 727 -0.09 -0.17 33.04
N MET A 728 1.16 0.28 32.95
CA MET A 728 2.15 0.17 34.02
C MET A 728 1.70 0.95 35.27
N ARG A 729 1.22 2.19 35.12
CA ARG A 729 0.69 2.98 36.24
C ARG A 729 -0.49 2.27 36.92
N ILE A 730 -1.39 1.68 36.15
CA ILE A 730 -2.51 0.89 36.66
C ILE A 730 -2.00 -0.32 37.47
N ALA A 731 -1.07 -1.10 36.90
CA ALA A 731 -0.47 -2.26 37.58
C ALA A 731 0.21 -1.86 38.90
N LEU A 732 0.95 -0.75 38.92
CA LEU A 732 1.61 -0.23 40.12
C LEU A 732 0.64 0.32 41.17
N SER A 733 -0.53 0.81 40.75
CA SER A 733 -1.56 1.32 41.68
C SER A 733 -2.29 0.22 42.47
N GLY A 734 -2.13 -1.05 42.07
CA GLY A 734 -2.85 -2.19 42.66
C GLY A 734 -4.33 -2.26 42.29
N ILE A 735 -4.82 -1.36 41.43
CA ILE A 735 -6.17 -1.41 40.86
C ILE A 735 -6.12 -2.40 39.68
N VAL A 736 -6.61 -3.61 39.88
CA VAL A 736 -6.81 -4.57 38.78
C VAL A 736 -8.00 -4.07 37.96
N PRO A 737 -7.84 -3.67 36.69
CA PRO A 737 -8.99 -3.38 35.85
C PRO A 737 -9.75 -4.70 35.61
N THR A 738 -11.03 -4.72 35.95
CA THR A 738 -11.96 -5.76 35.49
C THR A 738 -12.09 -5.62 33.98
N ILE A 739 -11.24 -6.32 33.24
CA ILE A 739 -11.47 -6.57 31.81
C ILE A 739 -12.45 -7.75 31.75
N GLU A 740 -13.74 -7.45 31.75
CA GLU A 740 -14.73 -8.42 31.28
C GLU A 740 -14.61 -8.50 29.75
N GLY A 741 -13.94 -9.54 29.24
CA GLY A 741 -14.02 -9.90 27.83
C GLY A 741 -12.76 -10.53 27.23
N SER A 742 -12.87 -11.82 26.89
CA SER A 742 -11.93 -12.69 26.16
C SER A 742 -10.69 -13.17 26.92
N LEU A 743 -10.68 -14.48 27.22
CA LEU A 743 -9.55 -15.41 27.12
C LEU A 743 -10.08 -16.81 27.48
N ALA A 744 -10.47 -17.56 26.45
CA ALA A 744 -10.57 -19.01 26.42
C ALA A 744 -9.86 -19.48 25.15
#